data_AF-A0A660L0D8-F1
#
_entry.id   AF-A0A660L0D8-F1
#
_cell.length_a   1.000
_cell.length_b   1.000
_cell.length_c   1.000
_cell.angle_alpha   90.00
_cell.angle_beta   90.00
_cell.angle_gamma   90.00
#
_symmetry.space_group_name_H-M   'P 1'
#
loop_
_entity.id
_entity.type
_entity.pdbx_description
1 polymer ?
#
loop_
_entity_poly.entity_id
_entity_poly.type
_entity_poly.pdbx_seq_one_letter_code
_entity_poly.pdbx_strand_id
1 'polypeptide(L)'
;MTGVFRRRAVALLVLCAAAFAAPSTAQAQSDTYNGSQLWLRYVPITDADRLAQYRAAITGVAVENADANPVHRQTANLAMESGGTEKLSRTSLEAAREELVRGLSGLLDRPVPAAADGSVVVGTRESSAVVRDAIPAADLVNAEGYVIRTVGSRTIIAGRTELGALYGSFAFLRHLQTLQPIGALDVASSPKIKHRHLNYWDTERLYAGNNTAGTGGLNGENGAIFNFAATGASAPRNLPLILDRYVVMARALASVGINGITINNVNANNAYLTSAYIAQEAALADALRPYGIRLALSVRYDAPTDNRFAPDTLTAAQLDPYSAEFRGWWSRKANQIKLAIPDFIGFTVKANSEGQPGPQDFGDDHGDGANGMGAALAPLGMKVFWRTFVYNANVDNDRLKRPILEFDPIDEEPQPDGTKGRFADNVFLQTKNGPLDFQSREPLHPMFGRMEHTNQAMEVQITQEYTGQSRMLTYLAPMWEEVLKTDTGGAGLAGEVVDGTSQGQADTAFVGVANLGNSENLTGHHFGQANLYAFGRLAWDWKLGSEAIAREWVRMTWGTNPGVVDTVVKMMMGSWEANVSYETPLGVAHQFRSSDHYGPMPNEWFQRDDWSPVYYNKADSAGLGFDRSPTGSNFAAQYFSPLKERYSSIDTTPENLLMWFHHVPWDRRMQSGRPFWDELVYRYQMGVQYVTWLRETWDTLQPLVDARRFAEVKAKLAQHEADASSWRDTSVNYWREFSGRPNPVDGGPLSAAITVGGVERRGFDLSASAYTIPVKAGASRTITAVRALDPGARAEIVSQSADQAVVKVTKTDFFGPLVKNYVLNFVPDTTLAALRVNRHALTLKPETLSYNALVETGVDQVPVVDATAADPAATVTVEQAPTRTGAAKVTVANGTATAVYTVNLDTRLRGSDEFDGTALGSQWQVVRPDDARRRVQNGSLVLTSQAGDLQGSTNTARNLVLQDVNGDWTTETKVVFSRPLAQNNEQAGVLAYADDQNYVKVGWEMASSTQAINKLRVVLLREQNGTATTIQVTGADAQNIVGASGAIWLRLAKAGNAYKAYYSSDGTVWRYFGATTLNVEPAKAGLFAFNRAGTSTDLQAAFDAFRITSAGEVVPSLITETPGTVGGSVPATLGLSLGAPATFPTLRPGVAAEYTATTTATVTSSAGDATLSVGDPGRLTNGAFSLRDPLGVSLAKTAWSGPTSNEAVAVTFTQRIAADEPLRTGTYSRAVTFTLSTTAP
;
A
#
# COMPACT_ATOMS: atom_id res chain seq x y z
N MET A 1 53.56 53.21 4.42
CA MET A 1 52.20 53.43 3.87
C MET A 1 52.04 52.46 2.71
N THR A 2 51.55 51.26 3.04
CA THR A 2 51.95 49.98 2.40
C THR A 2 51.09 48.85 2.99
N GLY A 3 50.51 47.95 2.17
CA GLY A 3 49.81 46.72 2.60
C GLY A 3 48.37 46.61 2.05
N VAL A 4 47.74 45.45 1.81
CA VAL A 4 48.03 44.05 2.15
C VAL A 4 47.28 43.14 1.17
N PHE A 5 47.96 42.18 0.52
CA PHE A 5 47.39 40.97 -0.09
C PHE A 5 48.48 39.88 -0.18
N ARG A 6 48.06 38.61 -0.04
CA ARG A 6 48.78 37.33 -0.28
C ARG A 6 49.70 36.76 0.81
N ARG A 7 49.37 35.52 1.20
CA ARG A 7 50.18 34.32 1.58
C ARG A 7 49.32 33.55 2.62
N ARG A 8 49.08 32.24 2.52
CA ARG A 8 50.08 31.15 2.53
C ARG A 8 49.45 29.84 2.00
N ALA A 9 50.26 29.10 1.26
CA ALA A 9 50.18 27.65 1.11
C ALA A 9 51.33 27.01 1.92
N VAL A 10 51.24 25.69 2.13
CA VAL A 10 52.28 24.71 2.54
C VAL A 10 52.14 24.14 3.97
N ALA A 11 52.18 22.79 4.01
CA ALA A 11 52.46 21.85 5.09
C ALA A 11 51.28 21.17 5.81
N LEU A 12 50.72 20.18 5.11
CA LEU A 12 50.06 18.98 5.63
C LEU A 12 51.16 17.98 6.06
N LEU A 13 51.21 17.54 7.33
CA LEU A 13 51.57 16.18 7.83
C LEU A 13 52.03 16.19 9.31
N VAL A 14 51.40 15.30 10.08
CA VAL A 14 51.77 14.75 11.42
C VAL A 14 51.63 15.67 12.64
N LEU A 15 50.50 15.56 13.33
CA LEU A 15 50.41 15.32 14.79
C LEU A 15 48.94 15.06 15.20
N CYS A 16 48.41 13.89 14.84
CA CYS A 16 47.25 13.29 15.49
C CYS A 16 47.73 12.60 16.77
N ALA A 17 47.82 13.35 17.86
CA ALA A 17 47.89 12.82 19.22
C ALA A 17 47.28 13.85 20.17
N ALA A 18 45.96 14.02 20.10
CA ALA A 18 45.17 14.73 21.10
C ALA A 18 44.04 13.80 21.55
N ALA A 19 44.24 13.25 22.75
CA ALA A 19 43.33 12.54 23.63
C ALA A 19 41.95 12.17 23.06
N PHE A 20 41.75 10.87 22.84
CA PHE A 20 40.45 10.24 23.03
C PHE A 20 39.98 10.54 24.47
N ALA A 21 39.20 11.60 24.63
CA ALA A 21 38.29 11.68 25.77
C ALA A 21 37.37 10.46 25.65
N ALA A 22 37.40 9.60 26.65
CA ALA A 22 36.48 8.48 26.77
C ALA A 22 35.05 8.99 26.50
N PRO A 23 34.22 8.25 25.74
CA PRO A 23 32.83 8.64 25.54
C PRO A 23 32.20 8.79 26.92
N SER A 24 31.76 10.01 27.24
CA SER A 24 30.87 10.25 28.38
C SER A 24 29.76 9.23 28.26
N THR A 25 29.61 8.39 29.27
CA THR A 25 28.61 7.33 29.36
C THR A 25 27.27 7.84 28.83
N ALA A 26 26.90 7.41 27.63
CA ALA A 26 25.59 7.67 27.06
C ALA A 26 24.57 7.12 28.07
N GLN A 27 23.80 8.01 28.66
CA GLN A 27 22.75 7.67 29.60
C GLN A 27 21.82 6.69 28.90
N ALA A 28 21.71 5.47 29.45
CA ALA A 28 20.97 4.37 28.84
C ALA A 28 19.55 4.83 28.52
N GLN A 29 19.25 5.08 27.25
CA GLN A 29 17.86 5.05 26.80
C GLN A 29 17.35 3.66 27.17
N SER A 30 16.17 3.59 27.80
CA SER A 30 15.54 2.30 28.05
C SER A 30 15.45 1.55 26.73
N ASP A 31 16.21 0.46 26.60
CA ASP A 31 16.25 -0.42 25.42
C ASP A 31 14.89 -1.10 25.13
N THR A 32 13.90 -0.85 25.99
CA THR A 32 12.59 -1.50 26.00
C THR A 32 11.43 -0.56 25.64
N TYR A 33 11.66 0.75 25.45
CA TYR A 33 10.59 1.68 25.08
C TYR A 33 9.95 1.29 23.74
N ASN A 34 8.62 1.27 23.72
CA ASN A 34 7.84 0.67 22.64
C ASN A 34 6.98 1.68 21.86
N GLY A 35 7.18 2.99 22.09
CA GLY A 35 6.40 4.04 21.45
C GLY A 35 5.05 4.34 22.13
N SER A 36 4.73 3.70 23.26
CA SER A 36 3.43 3.85 23.96
C SER A 36 3.09 5.25 24.47
N GLN A 37 4.06 6.15 24.58
CA GLN A 37 3.81 7.54 24.99
C GLN A 37 3.72 8.51 23.81
N LEU A 38 3.80 8.00 22.57
CA LEU A 38 3.83 8.81 21.35
C LEU A 38 4.94 9.89 21.47
N TRP A 39 4.60 11.15 21.18
CA TRP A 39 5.49 12.30 21.32
C TRP A 39 5.47 12.95 22.72
N LEU A 40 4.59 12.50 23.64
CA LEU A 40 4.55 13.00 25.02
C LEU A 40 5.54 12.26 25.91
N ARG A 41 6.76 12.06 25.37
CA ARG A 41 7.86 11.35 26.00
C ARG A 41 8.73 12.33 26.78
N TYR A 42 8.42 12.47 28.06
CA TYR A 42 9.08 13.41 28.98
C TYR A 42 10.37 12.83 29.58
N VAL A 43 11.36 12.58 28.72
CA VAL A 43 12.69 12.15 29.16
C VAL A 43 13.55 13.35 29.57
N PRO A 44 14.56 13.16 30.45
CA PRO A 44 15.48 14.22 30.84
C PRO A 44 16.07 14.98 29.66
N ILE A 45 16.09 16.32 29.75
CA ILE A 45 16.79 17.16 28.78
C ILE A 45 18.29 16.90 28.85
N THR A 46 18.88 16.53 27.71
CA THR A 46 20.29 16.15 27.61
C THR A 46 21.25 17.33 27.38
N ASP A 47 20.73 18.48 26.95
CA ASP A 47 21.50 19.74 26.86
C ASP A 47 21.64 20.34 28.27
N ALA A 48 22.86 20.29 28.81
CA ALA A 48 23.14 20.68 30.20
C ALA A 48 22.87 22.17 30.47
N ASP A 49 23.15 23.05 29.51
CA ASP A 49 22.94 24.49 29.66
C ASP A 49 21.45 24.82 29.65
N ARG A 50 20.68 24.21 28.75
CA ARG A 50 19.22 24.33 28.71
C ARG A 50 18.58 23.71 29.95
N LEU A 51 19.01 22.53 30.38
CA LEU A 51 18.51 21.90 31.59
C LEU A 51 18.76 22.79 32.82
N ALA A 52 19.94 23.39 32.96
CA ALA A 52 20.26 24.30 34.06
C ALA A 52 19.35 25.55 34.04
N GLN A 53 19.16 26.15 32.86
CA GLN A 53 18.25 27.29 32.68
C GLN A 53 16.81 26.94 33.05
N TYR A 54 16.31 25.80 32.58
CA TYR A 54 14.95 25.36 32.91
C TYR A 54 14.77 25.04 34.39
N ARG A 55 15.74 24.33 35.00
CA ARG A 55 15.72 24.03 36.44
C ARG A 55 15.72 25.28 37.31
N ALA A 56 16.42 26.34 36.88
CA ALA A 56 16.44 27.62 37.57
C ALA A 56 15.11 28.38 37.44
N ALA A 57 14.46 28.32 36.27
CA ALA A 57 13.21 29.03 36.01
C ALA A 57 11.95 28.31 36.57
N ILE A 58 12.00 26.99 36.75
CA ILE A 58 10.81 26.17 37.02
C ILE A 58 10.91 25.51 38.40
N THR A 59 10.35 26.11 39.45
CA THR A 59 10.42 25.57 40.82
C THR A 59 9.20 24.74 41.23
N GLY A 60 8.04 25.00 40.64
CA GLY A 60 6.78 24.31 40.92
C GLY A 60 5.66 24.77 39.97
N VAL A 61 4.53 24.08 39.99
CA VAL A 61 3.34 24.39 39.17
C VAL A 61 2.21 24.87 40.07
N ALA A 62 1.67 26.06 39.81
CA ALA A 62 0.52 26.62 40.49
C ALA A 62 -0.70 26.61 39.56
N VAL A 63 -1.76 25.89 39.97
CA VAL A 63 -3.07 25.91 39.30
C VAL A 63 -4.13 26.16 40.35
N GLU A 64 -4.55 27.42 40.48
CA GLU A 64 -5.58 27.84 41.42
C GLU A 64 -6.95 27.29 40.99
N ASN A 65 -7.75 26.83 41.96
CA ASN A 65 -9.11 26.33 41.72
C ASN A 65 -9.20 25.21 40.67
N ALA A 66 -8.17 24.37 40.59
CA ALA A 66 -8.07 23.32 39.58
C ALA A 66 -9.24 22.32 39.59
N ASP A 67 -9.95 22.17 40.71
CA ASP A 67 -11.10 21.26 40.89
C ASP A 67 -12.47 21.96 40.83
N ALA A 68 -12.50 23.28 40.64
CA ALA A 68 -13.73 24.07 40.81
C ALA A 68 -14.78 23.86 39.69
N ASN A 69 -14.34 23.51 38.48
CA ASN A 69 -15.22 23.37 37.31
C ASN A 69 -15.17 21.94 36.74
N PRO A 70 -15.83 20.96 37.39
CA PRO A 70 -15.89 19.60 36.87
C PRO A 70 -16.53 19.58 35.48
N VAL A 71 -15.91 18.85 34.55
CA VAL A 71 -16.56 18.53 33.28
C VAL A 71 -17.76 17.63 33.54
N HIS A 72 -18.73 17.63 32.62
CA HIS A 72 -19.87 16.73 32.71
C HIS A 72 -19.39 15.26 32.78
N ARG A 73 -20.03 14.45 33.62
CA ARG A 73 -19.82 13.01 33.71
C ARG A 73 -21.17 12.31 33.89
N GLN A 74 -21.57 11.51 32.90
CA GLN A 74 -22.81 10.76 32.91
C GLN A 74 -22.69 9.40 33.62
N THR A 75 -21.51 8.77 33.50
CA THR A 75 -21.24 7.41 33.96
C THR A 75 -20.84 7.42 35.44
N ALA A 76 -21.74 6.94 36.30
CA ALA A 76 -21.55 6.97 37.76
C ALA A 76 -20.31 6.18 38.24
N ASN A 77 -20.05 5.01 37.65
CA ASN A 77 -18.97 4.10 38.07
C ASN A 77 -17.83 4.02 37.04
N LEU A 78 -17.48 5.16 36.43
CA LEU A 78 -16.36 5.21 35.49
C LEU A 78 -15.05 4.86 36.21
N ALA A 79 -14.34 3.84 35.73
CA ALA A 79 -13.12 3.33 36.35
C ALA A 79 -12.06 2.97 35.29
N MET A 80 -10.80 3.14 35.68
CA MET A 80 -9.65 2.63 34.93
C MET A 80 -9.53 1.10 35.11
N GLU A 81 -8.90 0.43 34.15
CA GLU A 81 -8.42 -0.95 34.31
C GLU A 81 -7.49 -1.07 35.53
N SER A 82 -7.62 -2.17 36.27
CA SER A 82 -6.74 -2.44 37.41
C SER A 82 -5.29 -2.54 36.97
N GLY A 83 -4.39 -1.84 37.66
CA GLY A 83 -2.96 -1.79 37.29
C GLY A 83 -2.62 -0.78 36.20
N GLY A 84 -3.60 -0.04 35.67
CA GLY A 84 -3.36 1.09 34.79
C GLY A 84 -2.54 2.19 35.46
N THR A 85 -1.75 2.91 34.67
CA THR A 85 -0.88 4.00 35.08
C THR A 85 -1.51 5.37 34.87
N GLU A 86 -2.51 5.47 34.00
CA GLU A 86 -3.23 6.71 33.75
C GLU A 86 -4.37 6.95 34.75
N LYS A 87 -4.89 8.17 34.78
CA LYS A 87 -5.93 8.61 35.71
C LYS A 87 -7.05 9.35 35.00
N LEU A 88 -8.24 9.29 35.59
CA LEU A 88 -9.43 10.01 35.13
C LEU A 88 -9.48 11.41 35.75
N SER A 89 -9.02 12.42 35.01
CA SER A 89 -9.14 13.82 35.42
C SER A 89 -10.62 14.25 35.49
N ARG A 90 -10.95 15.15 36.41
CA ARG A 90 -12.31 15.67 36.63
C ARG A 90 -12.53 17.03 36.00
N THR A 91 -11.46 17.80 35.79
CA THR A 91 -11.49 19.13 35.14
C THR A 91 -10.36 19.22 34.12
N SER A 92 -10.45 20.20 33.22
CA SER A 92 -9.37 20.51 32.27
C SER A 92 -8.15 21.10 32.95
N LEU A 93 -8.33 21.89 34.03
CA LEU A 93 -7.23 22.44 34.82
C LEU A 93 -6.50 21.38 35.67
N GLU A 94 -7.21 20.35 36.13
CA GLU A 94 -6.60 19.17 36.76
C GLU A 94 -5.72 18.42 35.76
N ALA A 95 -6.24 18.15 34.56
CA ALA A 95 -5.46 17.55 33.49
C ALA A 95 -4.21 18.39 33.16
N ALA A 96 -4.34 19.71 33.07
CA ALA A 96 -3.21 20.62 32.82
C ALA A 96 -2.15 20.55 33.93
N ARG A 97 -2.59 20.57 35.20
CA ARG A 97 -1.72 20.44 36.37
C ARG A 97 -0.98 19.10 36.37
N GLU A 98 -1.69 18.00 36.20
CA GLU A 98 -1.11 16.65 36.20
C GLU A 98 -0.11 16.47 35.06
N GLU A 99 -0.44 16.99 33.88
CA GLU A 99 0.43 16.91 32.70
C GLU A 99 1.70 17.75 32.87
N LEU A 100 1.60 18.96 33.44
CA LEU A 100 2.77 19.79 33.74
C LEU A 100 3.63 19.19 34.83
N VAL A 101 3.04 18.69 35.92
CA VAL A 101 3.80 18.03 36.98
C VAL A 101 4.54 16.81 36.42
N ARG A 102 3.86 15.97 35.64
CA ARG A 102 4.45 14.80 34.97
C ARG A 102 5.56 15.20 34.01
N GLY A 103 5.27 16.14 33.11
CA GLY A 103 6.16 16.53 32.03
C GLY A 103 7.38 17.29 32.51
N LEU A 104 7.19 18.27 33.39
CA LEU A 104 8.30 19.02 33.97
C LEU A 104 9.15 18.15 34.89
N SER A 105 8.55 17.23 35.66
CA SER A 105 9.36 16.34 36.50
C SER A 105 10.26 15.42 35.68
N GLY A 106 9.73 14.88 34.58
CA GLY A 106 10.49 14.04 33.65
C GLY A 106 11.57 14.83 32.90
N LEU A 107 11.21 15.95 32.26
CA LEU A 107 12.12 16.78 31.47
C LEU A 107 13.26 17.38 32.32
N LEU A 108 12.96 17.79 33.55
CA LEU A 108 13.94 18.40 34.45
C LEU A 108 14.69 17.37 35.30
N ASP A 109 14.36 16.09 35.19
CA ASP A 109 14.98 15.01 35.97
C ASP A 109 15.03 15.34 37.47
N ARG A 110 13.91 15.83 38.00
CA ARG A 110 13.68 16.11 39.43
C ARG A 110 12.20 16.25 39.71
N PRO A 111 11.73 15.99 40.94
CA PRO A 111 10.35 16.30 41.30
C PRO A 111 10.02 17.79 41.10
N VAL A 112 8.92 18.07 40.39
CA VAL A 112 8.31 19.40 40.26
C VAL A 112 6.92 19.33 40.90
N PRO A 113 6.74 19.84 42.11
CA PRO A 113 5.47 19.71 42.82
C PRO A 113 4.41 20.66 42.28
N ALA A 114 3.15 20.29 42.47
CA ALA A 114 2.06 21.26 42.47
C ALA A 114 2.17 22.09 43.77
N ALA A 115 2.37 23.41 43.65
CA ALA A 115 2.61 24.31 44.76
C ALA A 115 1.95 25.66 44.51
N ALA A 116 1.32 26.25 45.53
CA ALA A 116 0.59 27.50 45.41
C ALA A 116 1.47 28.68 44.96
N ASP A 117 2.76 28.66 45.32
CA ASP A 117 3.77 29.65 44.95
C ASP A 117 4.65 29.24 43.76
N GLY A 118 4.23 28.20 43.01
CA GLY A 118 4.94 27.68 41.84
C GLY A 118 5.29 28.76 40.80
N SER A 119 6.45 28.60 40.16
CA SER A 119 6.90 29.56 39.14
C SER A 119 6.20 29.41 37.79
N VAL A 120 5.56 28.28 37.51
CA VAL A 120 4.68 28.10 36.35
C VAL A 120 3.24 28.19 36.83
N VAL A 121 2.51 29.22 36.41
CA VAL A 121 1.12 29.48 36.83
C VAL A 121 0.20 29.25 35.65
N VAL A 122 -0.86 28.46 35.84
CA VAL A 122 -1.81 28.12 34.77
C VAL A 122 -3.23 28.43 35.19
N GLY A 123 -4.02 29.00 34.28
CA GLY A 123 -5.45 29.17 34.50
C GLY A 123 -6.12 30.12 33.50
N THR A 124 -7.32 30.52 33.87
CA THR A 124 -8.08 31.62 33.26
C THR A 124 -8.06 32.82 34.21
N ARG A 125 -8.61 33.96 33.78
CA ARG A 125 -8.74 35.15 34.65
C ARG A 125 -9.75 34.95 35.79
N GLU A 126 -10.68 34.01 35.63
CA GLU A 126 -11.71 33.65 36.61
C GLU A 126 -11.17 32.65 37.63
N SER A 127 -10.45 31.62 37.15
CA SER A 127 -9.88 30.56 38.00
C SER A 127 -8.63 31.00 38.76
N SER A 128 -7.85 31.97 38.25
CA SER A 128 -6.64 32.44 38.93
C SER A 128 -6.51 33.96 39.04
N ALA A 129 -6.24 34.45 40.26
CA ALA A 129 -5.99 35.86 40.52
C ALA A 129 -4.67 36.31 39.87
N VAL A 130 -3.63 35.48 39.92
CA VAL A 130 -2.33 35.78 39.31
C VAL A 130 -2.46 35.93 37.79
N VAL A 131 -3.23 35.05 37.13
CA VAL A 131 -3.49 35.16 35.69
C VAL A 131 -4.26 36.44 35.37
N ARG A 132 -5.27 36.78 36.18
CA ARG A 132 -6.08 38.00 36.01
C ARG A 132 -5.24 39.29 36.10
N ASP A 133 -4.27 39.32 37.00
CA ASP A 133 -3.42 40.49 37.20
C ASP A 133 -2.30 40.58 36.16
N ALA A 134 -1.77 39.43 35.70
CA ALA A 134 -0.63 39.38 34.78
C ALA A 134 -0.99 39.47 33.29
N ILE A 135 -2.16 38.96 32.88
CA ILE A 135 -2.54 38.83 31.45
C ILE A 135 -3.81 39.62 31.17
N PRO A 136 -3.75 40.81 30.55
CA PRO A 136 -4.91 41.61 30.17
C PRO A 136 -5.96 40.80 29.38
N ALA A 137 -7.25 41.08 29.59
CA ALA A 137 -8.32 40.39 28.89
C ALA A 137 -8.26 40.54 27.35
N ALA A 138 -7.71 41.66 26.86
CA ALA A 138 -7.52 41.93 25.44
C ALA A 138 -6.46 41.04 24.78
N ASP A 139 -5.52 40.49 25.57
CA ASP A 139 -4.46 39.61 25.07
C ASP A 139 -4.97 38.17 24.88
N LEU A 140 -6.09 37.82 25.54
CA LEU A 140 -6.72 36.52 25.36
C LEU A 140 -7.41 36.48 24.00
N VAL A 141 -6.93 35.58 23.15
CA VAL A 141 -7.41 35.29 21.79
C VAL A 141 -8.78 34.59 21.81
N ASN A 142 -9.04 33.59 20.97
CA ASN A 142 -10.34 32.89 20.92
C ASN A 142 -10.54 31.91 22.10
N ALA A 143 -11.68 31.21 22.12
CA ALA A 143 -12.08 30.34 23.24
C ALA A 143 -11.10 29.19 23.51
N GLU A 144 -10.42 28.68 22.48
CA GLU A 144 -9.47 27.57 22.57
C GLU A 144 -8.00 28.04 22.55
N GLY A 145 -7.74 29.32 22.31
CA GLY A 145 -6.39 29.84 22.26
C GLY A 145 -5.79 30.13 23.64
N TYR A 146 -4.49 30.39 23.64
CA TYR A 146 -3.70 30.58 24.85
C TYR A 146 -2.64 31.67 24.68
N VAL A 147 -2.17 32.17 25.82
CA VAL A 147 -1.03 33.06 25.98
C VAL A 147 -0.02 32.41 26.94
N ILE A 148 1.26 32.41 26.59
CA ILE A 148 2.37 32.02 27.48
C ILE A 148 3.28 33.22 27.63
N ARG A 149 3.40 33.76 28.84
CA ARG A 149 4.19 34.96 29.10
C ARG A 149 5.08 34.84 30.33
N THR A 150 6.32 35.30 30.25
CA THR A 150 7.20 35.45 31.41
C THR A 150 6.96 36.81 32.07
N VAL A 151 6.54 36.82 33.33
CA VAL A 151 6.29 38.03 34.14
C VAL A 151 7.12 37.94 35.42
N GLY A 152 8.15 38.78 35.53
CA GLY A 152 9.14 38.67 36.61
C GLY A 152 9.86 37.32 36.55
N SER A 153 9.79 36.53 37.62
CA SER A 153 10.34 35.17 37.71
C SER A 153 9.32 34.06 37.40
N ARG A 154 8.08 34.40 37.00
CA ARG A 154 7.02 33.44 36.73
C ARG A 154 6.73 33.30 35.25
N THR A 155 6.41 32.10 34.81
CA THR A 155 5.79 31.84 33.51
C THR A 155 4.29 31.65 33.70
N ILE A 156 3.49 32.49 33.06
CA ILE A 156 2.03 32.47 33.12
C ILE A 156 1.51 31.84 31.84
N ILE A 157 0.68 30.80 31.98
CA ILE A 157 -0.04 30.13 30.88
C ILE A 157 -1.52 30.42 31.07
N ALA A 158 -2.07 31.26 30.18
CA ALA A 158 -3.42 31.76 30.29
C ALA A 158 -4.28 31.33 29.10
N GLY A 159 -5.49 30.86 29.38
CA GLY A 159 -6.53 30.64 28.38
C GLY A 159 -7.75 31.51 28.64
N ARG A 160 -8.55 31.78 27.60
CA ARG A 160 -9.90 32.32 27.78
C ARG A 160 -10.83 31.29 28.44
N THR A 161 -10.58 30.02 28.15
CA THR A 161 -11.23 28.87 28.80
C THR A 161 -10.17 27.97 29.43
N GLU A 162 -10.60 27.07 30.29
CA GLU A 162 -9.71 26.07 30.89
C GLU A 162 -9.08 25.13 29.84
N LEU A 163 -9.79 24.86 28.73
CA LEU A 163 -9.23 24.11 27.59
C LEU A 163 -8.11 24.90 26.89
N GLY A 164 -8.28 26.22 26.71
CA GLY A 164 -7.20 27.07 26.21
C GLY A 164 -5.96 26.98 27.12
N ALA A 165 -6.15 27.03 28.43
CA ALA A 165 -5.06 26.89 29.40
C ALA A 165 -4.38 25.49 29.34
N LEU A 166 -5.17 24.43 29.13
CA LEU A 166 -4.65 23.07 28.88
C LEU A 166 -3.81 23.00 27.60
N TYR A 167 -4.30 23.52 26.48
CA TYR A 167 -3.54 23.54 25.23
C TYR A 167 -2.26 24.37 25.34
N GLY A 168 -2.30 25.49 26.07
CA GLY A 168 -1.12 26.28 26.41
C GLY A 168 -0.11 25.52 27.27
N SER A 169 -0.58 24.64 28.16
CA SER A 169 0.28 23.78 28.99
C SER A 169 1.04 22.76 28.13
N PHE A 170 0.35 22.11 27.20
CA PHE A 170 1.01 21.24 26.22
C PHE A 170 1.97 22.00 25.30
N ALA A 171 1.62 23.21 24.89
CA ALA A 171 2.50 24.05 24.09
C ALA A 171 3.77 24.46 24.84
N PHE A 172 3.66 24.76 26.14
CA PHE A 172 4.81 25.01 27.00
C PHE A 172 5.70 23.76 27.14
N LEU A 173 5.13 22.58 27.37
CA LEU A 173 5.88 21.33 27.42
C LEU A 173 6.59 21.03 26.09
N ARG A 174 5.91 21.22 24.95
CA ARG A 174 6.52 21.12 23.61
C ARG A 174 7.69 22.09 23.45
N HIS A 175 7.58 23.32 23.96
CA HIS A 175 8.65 24.32 23.94
C HIS A 175 9.92 23.82 24.66
N LEU A 176 9.76 23.17 25.82
CA LEU A 176 10.89 22.55 26.54
C LEU A 176 11.43 21.30 25.83
N GLN A 177 10.56 20.38 25.39
CA GLN A 177 10.97 19.17 24.66
C GLN A 177 11.75 19.49 23.38
N THR A 178 11.52 20.67 22.78
CA THR A 178 12.18 21.15 21.57
C THR A 178 13.34 22.12 21.83
N LEU A 179 13.81 22.20 23.09
CA LEU A 179 14.96 23.00 23.54
C LEU A 179 14.85 24.51 23.32
N GLN A 180 13.64 25.05 23.33
CA GLN A 180 13.42 26.47 23.12
C GLN A 180 13.59 27.28 24.43
N PRO A 181 14.16 28.49 24.38
CA PRO A 181 14.38 29.33 25.57
C PRO A 181 13.06 29.77 26.23
N ILE A 182 13.03 29.81 27.58
CA ILE A 182 11.82 30.22 28.35
C ILE A 182 12.00 31.50 29.19
N GLY A 183 13.17 32.14 29.11
CA GLY A 183 13.51 33.27 29.99
C GLY A 183 12.72 34.56 29.73
N ALA A 184 12.08 34.69 28.56
CA ALA A 184 11.31 35.87 28.16
C ALA A 184 10.23 35.48 27.15
N LEU A 185 9.29 34.63 27.57
CA LEU A 185 8.18 34.20 26.71
C LEU A 185 7.17 35.32 26.55
N ASP A 186 6.66 35.48 25.34
CA ASP A 186 5.47 36.26 25.01
C ASP A 186 4.85 35.67 23.74
N VAL A 187 4.11 34.58 23.93
CA VAL A 187 3.54 33.77 22.83
C VAL A 187 2.03 33.78 22.96
N ALA A 188 1.32 34.15 21.89
CA ALA A 188 -0.12 33.97 21.77
C ALA A 188 -0.42 33.04 20.58
N SER A 189 -1.30 32.07 20.76
CA SER A 189 -1.69 31.14 19.69
C SER A 189 -3.15 30.75 19.81
N SER A 190 -3.82 30.60 18.67
CA SER A 190 -5.20 30.18 18.57
C SER A 190 -5.42 29.33 17.32
N PRO A 191 -6.31 28.33 17.36
CA PRO A 191 -6.59 27.52 16.18
C PRO A 191 -7.26 28.37 15.08
N LYS A 192 -6.92 28.07 13.82
CA LYS A 192 -7.53 28.66 12.61
C LYS A 192 -8.82 27.95 12.19
N ILE A 193 -8.92 26.66 12.50
CA ILE A 193 -10.06 25.82 12.17
C ILE A 193 -10.78 25.40 13.44
N LYS A 194 -12.12 25.45 13.45
CA LYS A 194 -12.93 25.22 14.66
C LYS A 194 -13.13 23.74 15.00
N HIS A 195 -13.47 22.92 14.00
CA HIS A 195 -13.61 21.46 14.16
C HIS A 195 -12.36 20.78 13.62
N ARG A 196 -11.50 20.31 14.52
CA ARG A 196 -10.22 19.64 14.20
C ARG A 196 -10.43 18.18 14.55
N HIS A 197 -10.98 17.45 13.60
CA HIS A 197 -11.81 16.27 13.85
C HIS A 197 -11.19 15.01 13.24
N LEU A 198 -11.36 13.87 13.91
CA LEU A 198 -10.92 12.57 13.38
C LEU A 198 -12.13 11.73 12.93
N ASN A 199 -11.98 10.96 11.86
CA ASN A 199 -12.87 9.85 11.54
C ASN A 199 -12.16 8.53 11.83
N TYR A 200 -12.78 7.65 12.61
CA TYR A 200 -12.19 6.37 13.00
C TYR A 200 -12.96 5.19 12.40
N TRP A 201 -12.37 4.53 11.40
CA TRP A 201 -12.97 3.36 10.73
C TRP A 201 -12.68 2.08 11.51
N ASP A 202 -13.38 1.92 12.63
CA ASP A 202 -13.17 0.90 13.67
C ASP A 202 -13.31 -0.57 13.24
N THR A 203 -13.76 -0.84 12.01
CA THR A 203 -13.96 -2.20 11.46
C THR A 203 -13.27 -2.44 10.12
N GLU A 204 -12.65 -1.43 9.52
CA GLU A 204 -12.02 -1.53 8.21
C GLU A 204 -10.56 -1.08 8.30
N ARG A 205 -9.66 -1.84 7.66
CA ARG A 205 -8.29 -1.39 7.41
C ARG A 205 -7.56 -0.93 8.69
N LEU A 206 -7.69 -1.72 9.76
CA LEU A 206 -7.12 -1.50 11.09
C LEU A 206 -5.59 -1.78 11.13
N TYR A 207 -4.83 -1.11 10.28
CA TYR A 207 -3.39 -1.34 10.10
C TYR A 207 -2.55 -1.14 11.37
N ALA A 208 -3.08 -0.42 12.36
CA ALA A 208 -2.49 -0.20 13.68
C ALA A 208 -2.94 -1.23 14.74
N GLY A 209 -3.55 -2.34 14.33
CA GLY A 209 -3.92 -3.44 15.21
C GLY A 209 -2.71 -4.25 15.72
N ASN A 210 -2.84 -4.86 16.89
CA ASN A 210 -1.81 -5.64 17.58
C ASN A 210 -1.58 -7.05 16.99
N ASN A 211 -1.66 -7.20 15.67
CA ASN A 211 -1.34 -8.44 14.98
C ASN A 211 -0.50 -8.17 13.72
N THR A 212 0.27 -9.16 13.28
CA THR A 212 1.18 -9.04 12.12
C THR A 212 0.46 -8.77 10.79
N ALA A 213 -0.85 -9.06 10.72
CA ALA A 213 -1.66 -8.88 9.53
C ALA A 213 -2.42 -7.55 9.46
N GLY A 214 -2.48 -6.75 10.54
CA GLY A 214 -3.32 -5.54 10.61
C GLY A 214 -4.83 -5.83 10.48
N THR A 215 -5.25 -7.09 10.65
CA THR A 215 -6.66 -7.53 10.57
C THR A 215 -7.38 -7.53 11.92
N GLY A 216 -6.64 -7.20 12.99
CA GLY A 216 -7.17 -6.98 14.33
C GLY A 216 -7.13 -8.16 15.31
N GLY A 217 -6.36 -8.00 16.40
CA GLY A 217 -6.64 -8.61 17.70
C GLY A 217 -5.99 -9.96 18.05
N LEU A 218 -5.25 -9.99 19.16
CA LEU A 218 -5.04 -11.19 19.97
C LEU A 218 -6.09 -11.26 21.10
N ASN A 219 -6.44 -12.46 21.56
CA ASN A 219 -7.24 -12.69 22.77
C ASN A 219 -8.68 -12.11 22.76
N GLY A 220 -9.25 -11.87 21.57
CA GLY A 220 -10.66 -11.49 21.40
C GLY A 220 -10.93 -9.98 21.26
N GLU A 221 -9.90 -9.12 21.24
CA GLU A 221 -10.05 -7.77 20.66
C GLU A 221 -10.11 -7.86 19.12
N ASN A 222 -10.54 -6.79 18.46
CA ASN A 222 -10.63 -6.72 16.99
C ASN A 222 -9.56 -5.78 16.37
N GLY A 223 -8.52 -5.41 17.13
CA GLY A 223 -7.50 -4.44 16.67
C GLY A 223 -7.85 -2.97 16.88
N ALA A 224 -9.12 -2.66 17.16
CA ALA A 224 -9.55 -1.29 17.32
C ALA A 224 -9.00 -0.67 18.62
N ILE A 225 -8.80 0.65 18.62
CA ILE A 225 -8.38 1.34 19.83
C ILE A 225 -9.42 1.21 20.94
N PHE A 226 -10.72 1.37 20.65
CA PHE A 226 -11.80 1.27 21.63
C PHE A 226 -12.44 -0.12 21.65
N ASN A 227 -12.53 -0.73 22.83
CA ASN A 227 -13.22 -2.01 23.02
C ASN A 227 -14.71 -1.77 23.31
N PHE A 228 -15.55 -1.83 22.27
CA PHE A 228 -17.02 -1.85 22.44
C PHE A 228 -17.57 -3.27 22.63
N ALA A 229 -17.02 -4.23 21.88
CA ALA A 229 -17.54 -5.59 21.78
C ALA A 229 -16.44 -6.65 21.67
N ALA A 230 -15.31 -6.46 22.36
CA ALA A 230 -14.30 -7.50 22.54
C ALA A 230 -14.92 -8.77 23.15
N THR A 231 -14.38 -9.92 22.76
CA THR A 231 -14.88 -11.25 23.14
C THR A 231 -13.80 -12.04 23.91
N GLY A 232 -14.14 -13.26 24.34
CA GLY A 232 -13.18 -14.17 24.97
C GLY A 232 -12.50 -13.57 26.21
N ALA A 233 -11.18 -13.72 26.32
CA ALA A 233 -10.40 -13.24 27.45
C ALA A 233 -10.38 -11.72 27.58
N SER A 234 -10.59 -10.98 26.48
CA SER A 234 -10.66 -9.52 26.48
C SER A 234 -12.06 -8.96 26.71
N ALA A 235 -13.11 -9.78 26.84
CA ALA A 235 -14.47 -9.30 27.10
C ALA A 235 -14.61 -8.38 28.34
N PRO A 236 -13.88 -8.62 29.47
CA PRO A 236 -13.90 -7.72 30.61
C PRO A 236 -13.29 -6.33 30.35
N ARG A 237 -12.59 -6.14 29.21
CA ARG A 237 -11.97 -4.87 28.79
C ARG A 237 -12.89 -3.98 27.96
N ASN A 238 -14.14 -4.38 27.77
CA ASN A 238 -15.12 -3.55 27.07
C ASN A 238 -15.49 -2.31 27.89
N LEU A 239 -15.86 -1.24 27.18
CA LEU A 239 -16.52 -0.08 27.77
C LEU A 239 -17.72 -0.56 28.61
N PRO A 240 -17.94 0.01 29.81
CA PRO A 240 -17.42 1.31 30.27
C PRO A 240 -16.04 1.28 30.96
N LEU A 241 -15.30 0.16 30.96
CA LEU A 241 -13.94 0.14 31.51
C LEU A 241 -13.01 1.01 30.66
N ILE A 242 -12.27 1.92 31.30
CA ILE A 242 -11.32 2.80 30.63
C ILE A 242 -9.92 2.19 30.67
N LEU A 243 -9.30 2.06 29.50
CA LEU A 243 -7.93 1.56 29.36
C LEU A 243 -6.94 2.72 29.30
N ASP A 244 -5.69 2.50 29.74
CA ASP A 244 -4.62 3.51 29.65
C ASP A 244 -4.49 4.10 28.25
N ARG A 245 -4.60 3.27 27.21
CA ARG A 245 -4.51 3.71 25.81
C ARG A 245 -5.54 4.76 25.41
N TYR A 246 -6.72 4.80 26.07
CA TYR A 246 -7.74 5.81 25.79
C TYR A 246 -7.30 7.17 26.32
N VAL A 247 -6.74 7.22 27.53
CA VAL A 247 -6.24 8.45 28.16
C VAL A 247 -4.95 8.92 27.51
N VAL A 248 -4.04 8.01 27.16
CA VAL A 248 -2.82 8.31 26.39
C VAL A 248 -3.17 8.97 25.05
N MET A 249 -4.13 8.38 24.31
CA MET A 249 -4.64 8.97 23.08
C MET A 249 -5.24 10.36 23.35
N ALA A 250 -6.13 10.51 24.34
CA ALA A 250 -6.75 11.80 24.67
C ALA A 250 -5.73 12.91 24.92
N ARG A 251 -4.70 12.60 25.73
CA ARG A 251 -3.57 13.50 26.03
C ARG A 251 -2.83 13.90 24.77
N ALA A 252 -2.50 12.93 23.91
CA ALA A 252 -1.80 13.18 22.66
C ALA A 252 -2.63 14.06 21.70
N LEU A 253 -3.91 13.75 21.49
CA LEU A 253 -4.80 14.54 20.64
C LEU A 253 -4.93 15.98 21.14
N ALA A 254 -5.13 16.18 22.45
CA ALA A 254 -5.21 17.51 23.07
C ALA A 254 -3.90 18.30 22.93
N SER A 255 -2.74 17.64 22.97
CA SER A 255 -1.44 18.31 22.85
C SER A 255 -1.17 18.97 21.50
N VAL A 256 -1.89 18.52 20.46
CA VAL A 256 -1.89 19.10 19.11
C VAL A 256 -3.22 19.78 18.77
N GLY A 257 -4.14 19.88 19.73
CA GLY A 257 -5.38 20.64 19.64
C GLY A 257 -6.52 19.95 18.88
N ILE A 258 -6.43 18.66 18.54
CA ILE A 258 -7.56 17.89 17.99
C ILE A 258 -8.69 17.91 19.04
N ASN A 259 -9.93 18.17 18.63
CA ASN A 259 -11.05 18.41 19.56
C ASN A 259 -12.31 17.58 19.27
N GLY A 260 -12.21 16.61 18.36
CA GLY A 260 -13.33 15.76 17.99
C GLY A 260 -12.91 14.43 17.36
N ILE A 261 -13.72 13.40 17.55
CA ILE A 261 -13.58 12.10 16.89
C ILE A 261 -14.95 11.45 16.61
N THR A 262 -15.18 11.08 15.34
CA THR A 262 -16.20 10.11 14.94
C THR A 262 -15.65 8.72 15.23
N ILE A 263 -16.24 8.01 16.19
CA ILE A 263 -15.64 6.81 16.80
C ILE A 263 -15.94 5.49 16.08
N ASN A 264 -16.71 5.52 15.01
CA ASN A 264 -17.12 4.32 14.27
C ASN A 264 -17.05 4.53 12.77
N ASN A 265 -17.03 3.41 12.05
CA ASN A 265 -16.87 3.36 10.60
C ASN A 265 -18.00 4.09 9.85
N VAL A 266 -17.62 4.78 8.76
CA VAL A 266 -18.53 5.44 7.81
C VAL A 266 -19.46 4.44 7.11
N ASN A 267 -19.04 3.19 6.94
CA ASN A 267 -19.93 2.07 6.64
C ASN A 267 -20.67 1.67 7.93
N ALA A 268 -21.57 2.55 8.35
CA ALA A 268 -22.05 2.62 9.73
C ALA A 268 -22.83 1.37 10.17
N ASN A 269 -22.62 0.98 11.42
CA ASN A 269 -23.42 -0.06 12.08
C ASN A 269 -24.41 0.59 13.06
N ASN A 270 -25.70 0.31 12.89
CA ASN A 270 -26.77 0.83 13.74
C ASN A 270 -26.66 0.41 15.23
N ALA A 271 -25.72 -0.49 15.60
CA ALA A 271 -25.49 -0.90 16.98
C ALA A 271 -25.13 0.30 17.87
N TYR A 272 -24.36 1.25 17.33
CA TYR A 272 -23.98 2.50 17.99
C TYR A 272 -25.19 3.38 18.37
N LEU A 273 -26.34 3.22 17.70
CA LEU A 273 -27.56 3.98 18.04
C LEU A 273 -28.44 3.28 19.10
N THR A 274 -28.03 2.12 19.62
CA THR A 274 -28.76 1.41 20.68
C THR A 274 -28.45 1.99 22.05
N SER A 275 -29.40 1.94 22.99
CA SER A 275 -29.20 2.48 24.34
C SER A 275 -27.99 1.88 25.08
N ALA A 276 -27.63 0.62 24.78
CA ALA A 276 -26.48 -0.05 25.37
C ALA A 276 -25.15 0.56 24.88
N TYR A 277 -25.02 0.79 23.57
CA TYR A 277 -23.84 1.46 23.02
C TYR A 277 -23.79 2.92 23.44
N ILE A 278 -24.91 3.65 23.45
CA ILE A 278 -24.96 5.05 23.92
C ILE A 278 -24.42 5.16 25.36
N ALA A 279 -24.65 4.17 26.23
CA ALA A 279 -24.06 4.15 27.57
C ALA A 279 -22.54 3.92 27.56
N GLN A 280 -22.03 3.06 26.67
CA GLN A 280 -20.59 2.86 26.48
C GLN A 280 -19.90 4.09 25.88
N GLU A 281 -20.55 4.74 24.92
CA GLU A 281 -20.12 5.99 24.30
C GLU A 281 -20.07 7.13 25.32
N ALA A 282 -21.06 7.21 26.23
CA ALA A 282 -21.04 8.16 27.32
C ALA A 282 -19.85 7.94 28.28
N ALA A 283 -19.54 6.69 28.61
CA ALA A 283 -18.36 6.37 29.41
C ALA A 283 -17.05 6.78 28.72
N LEU A 284 -16.96 6.56 27.41
CA LEU A 284 -15.83 7.03 26.62
C LEU A 284 -15.77 8.56 26.62
N ALA A 285 -16.88 9.25 26.31
CA ALA A 285 -16.94 10.71 26.30
C ALA A 285 -16.53 11.31 27.65
N ASP A 286 -16.99 10.73 28.77
CA ASP A 286 -16.62 11.16 30.11
C ASP A 286 -15.12 11.08 30.40
N ALA A 287 -14.43 10.08 29.86
CA ALA A 287 -12.99 9.93 30.00
C ALA A 287 -12.19 10.92 29.14
N LEU A 288 -12.70 11.27 27.95
CA LEU A 288 -12.00 12.13 27.00
C LEU A 288 -12.30 13.62 27.17
N ARG A 289 -13.46 13.99 27.74
CA ARG A 289 -13.93 15.37 27.90
C ARG A 289 -12.99 16.32 28.64
N PRO A 290 -12.26 15.91 29.71
CA PRO A 290 -11.26 16.78 30.36
C PRO A 290 -10.15 17.26 29.40
N TYR A 291 -9.95 16.53 28.30
CA TYR A 291 -8.95 16.83 27.27
C TYR A 291 -9.53 17.59 26.08
N GLY A 292 -10.82 17.97 26.12
CA GLY A 292 -11.49 18.70 25.04
C GLY A 292 -11.89 17.84 23.83
N ILE A 293 -11.79 16.52 23.92
CA ILE A 293 -12.14 15.61 22.82
C ILE A 293 -13.63 15.25 22.90
N ARG A 294 -14.40 15.72 21.92
CA ARG A 294 -15.84 15.45 21.82
C ARG A 294 -16.12 14.29 20.86
N LEU A 295 -17.25 13.61 21.05
CA LEU A 295 -17.63 12.47 20.21
C LEU A 295 -18.61 12.86 19.11
N ALA A 296 -18.51 12.15 17.98
CA ALA A 296 -19.47 12.08 16.89
C ALA A 296 -19.69 10.60 16.51
N LEU A 297 -20.73 10.32 15.72
CA LEU A 297 -20.99 8.98 15.19
C LEU A 297 -21.23 9.01 13.69
N SER A 298 -20.70 8.01 12.99
CA SER A 298 -21.17 7.66 11.66
C SER A 298 -22.52 6.95 11.77
N VAL A 299 -23.48 7.34 10.92
CA VAL A 299 -24.83 6.77 10.93
C VAL A 299 -25.27 6.39 9.52
N ARG A 300 -26.14 5.38 9.43
CA ARG A 300 -26.82 5.02 8.17
C ARG A 300 -28.05 5.90 7.99
N TYR A 301 -28.30 6.32 6.75
CA TYR A 301 -29.51 7.09 6.41
C TYR A 301 -30.79 6.31 6.70
N ASP A 302 -30.78 5.00 6.40
CA ASP A 302 -31.91 4.07 6.61
C ASP A 302 -31.98 3.49 8.03
N ALA A 303 -31.17 3.96 8.98
CA ALA A 303 -31.19 3.48 10.37
C ALA A 303 -32.60 3.39 10.99
N PRO A 304 -33.55 4.30 10.72
CA PRO A 304 -34.92 4.18 11.24
C PRO A 304 -35.64 2.87 10.88
N THR A 305 -35.22 2.15 9.84
CA THR A 305 -35.85 0.90 9.39
C THR A 305 -35.38 -0.35 10.15
N ASP A 306 -34.36 -0.22 11.00
CA ASP A 306 -33.74 -1.35 11.67
C ASP A 306 -34.59 -1.87 12.85
N ASN A 307 -34.92 -3.16 12.82
CA ASN A 307 -35.74 -3.83 13.85
C ASN A 307 -35.20 -3.69 15.28
N ARG A 308 -33.92 -3.36 15.46
CA ARG A 308 -33.34 -3.04 16.79
C ARG A 308 -34.01 -1.85 17.48
N PHE A 309 -34.74 -1.02 16.75
CA PHE A 309 -35.39 0.19 17.28
C PHE A 309 -36.89 0.04 17.53
N ALA A 310 -37.45 -1.18 17.45
CA ALA A 310 -38.87 -1.40 17.70
C ALA A 310 -39.30 -0.95 19.11
N PRO A 311 -40.52 -0.39 19.29
CA PRO A 311 -41.54 -0.15 18.26
C PRO A 311 -41.32 1.13 17.42
N ASP A 312 -40.24 1.89 17.63
CA ASP A 312 -39.93 3.14 16.92
C ASP A 312 -39.28 2.91 15.54
N THR A 313 -39.62 1.81 14.86
CA THR A 313 -39.14 1.51 13.51
C THR A 313 -40.00 2.16 12.44
N LEU A 314 -39.39 2.72 11.40
CA LEU A 314 -40.07 3.27 10.23
C LEU A 314 -40.08 2.27 9.07
N THR A 315 -41.06 2.41 8.18
CA THR A 315 -41.05 1.75 6.86
C THR A 315 -40.26 2.57 5.84
N ALA A 316 -39.86 1.95 4.72
CA ALA A 316 -39.18 2.65 3.64
C ALA A 316 -39.97 3.87 3.11
N ALA A 317 -41.30 3.78 3.06
CA ALA A 317 -42.18 4.87 2.62
C ALA A 317 -42.22 6.06 3.60
N GLN A 318 -41.74 5.88 4.84
CA GLN A 318 -41.68 6.92 5.88
C GLN A 318 -40.28 7.54 5.99
N LEU A 319 -39.37 7.25 5.06
CA LEU A 319 -38.02 7.83 5.01
C LEU A 319 -37.93 9.12 4.18
N ASP A 320 -39.08 9.67 3.74
CA ASP A 320 -39.15 11.00 3.14
C ASP A 320 -38.48 12.03 4.09
N PRO A 321 -37.41 12.73 3.65
CA PRO A 321 -36.64 13.65 4.48
C PRO A 321 -37.43 14.86 4.99
N TYR A 322 -38.60 15.14 4.41
CA TYR A 322 -39.51 16.21 4.83
C TYR A 322 -40.64 15.72 5.75
N SER A 323 -40.84 14.41 5.87
CA SER A 323 -41.88 13.82 6.72
C SER A 323 -41.66 14.08 8.22
N ALA A 324 -42.75 14.15 8.96
CA ALA A 324 -42.71 14.28 10.43
C ALA A 324 -42.16 13.02 11.09
N GLU A 325 -42.37 11.86 10.48
CA GLU A 325 -41.91 10.55 10.92
C GLU A 325 -40.38 10.46 10.89
N PHE A 326 -39.76 10.74 9.73
CA PHE A 326 -38.30 10.68 9.56
C PHE A 326 -37.59 11.69 10.49
N ARG A 327 -38.01 12.96 10.44
CA ARG A 327 -37.41 14.03 11.26
C ARG A 327 -37.63 13.78 12.74
N GLY A 328 -38.83 13.30 13.11
CA GLY A 328 -39.19 12.96 14.47
C GLY A 328 -38.33 11.82 15.03
N TRP A 329 -38.05 10.79 14.25
CA TRP A 329 -37.18 9.69 14.64
C TRP A 329 -35.76 10.17 14.93
N TRP A 330 -35.16 10.92 13.99
CA TRP A 330 -33.81 11.47 14.16
C TRP A 330 -33.73 12.43 15.35
N SER A 331 -34.76 13.26 15.55
CA SER A 331 -34.83 14.19 16.69
C SER A 331 -34.84 13.43 18.02
N ARG A 332 -35.65 12.37 18.15
CA ARG A 332 -35.70 11.53 19.37
C ARG A 332 -34.36 10.84 19.62
N LYS A 333 -33.76 10.24 18.59
CA LYS A 333 -32.49 9.53 18.71
C LYS A 333 -31.35 10.47 19.08
N ALA A 334 -31.26 11.61 18.41
CA ALA A 334 -30.28 12.65 18.72
C ALA A 334 -30.47 13.21 20.14
N ASN A 335 -31.71 13.41 20.59
CA ASN A 335 -31.98 13.84 21.96
C ASN A 335 -31.56 12.79 22.99
N GLN A 336 -31.78 11.50 22.71
CA GLN A 336 -31.30 10.41 23.56
C GLN A 336 -29.77 10.46 23.73
N ILE A 337 -29.04 10.65 22.63
CA ILE A 337 -27.58 10.77 22.66
C ILE A 337 -27.16 12.05 23.39
N LYS A 338 -27.80 13.19 23.12
CA LYS A 338 -27.52 14.48 23.79
C LYS A 338 -27.67 14.40 25.31
N LEU A 339 -28.68 13.68 25.79
CA LEU A 339 -28.88 13.47 27.23
C LEU A 339 -27.77 12.65 27.86
N ALA A 340 -27.20 11.69 27.14
CA ALA A 340 -26.07 10.88 27.61
C ALA A 340 -24.71 11.59 27.41
N ILE A 341 -24.60 12.42 26.37
CA ILE A 341 -23.38 13.10 25.92
C ILE A 341 -23.76 14.56 25.55
N PRO A 342 -23.79 15.49 26.53
CA PRO A 342 -24.29 16.85 26.30
C PRO A 342 -23.50 17.68 25.29
N ASP A 343 -22.25 17.34 25.05
CA ASP A 343 -21.32 18.00 24.12
C ASP A 343 -21.10 17.20 22.82
N PHE A 344 -21.96 16.22 22.53
CA PHE A 344 -21.92 15.46 21.28
C PHE A 344 -21.96 16.37 20.06
N ILE A 345 -21.06 16.11 19.10
CA ILE A 345 -20.85 16.96 17.92
C ILE A 345 -22.00 16.78 16.93
N GLY A 346 -22.37 15.54 16.63
CA GLY A 346 -23.35 15.20 15.59
C GLY A 346 -22.96 13.95 14.80
N PHE A 347 -23.38 13.91 13.53
CA PHE A 347 -23.28 12.71 12.71
C PHE A 347 -22.44 12.89 11.45
N THR A 348 -21.68 11.85 11.10
CA THR A 348 -21.05 11.70 9.78
C THR A 348 -21.89 10.74 8.93
N VAL A 349 -22.19 11.10 7.68
CA VAL A 349 -23.08 10.31 6.82
C VAL A 349 -22.37 9.97 5.51
N LYS A 350 -22.29 8.68 5.20
CA LYS A 350 -21.95 8.15 3.86
C LYS A 350 -23.23 7.59 3.25
N ALA A 351 -23.77 8.27 2.25
CA ALA A 351 -25.04 7.95 1.62
C ALA A 351 -24.87 7.76 0.11
N ASN A 352 -25.66 6.85 -0.49
CA ASN A 352 -25.64 6.50 -1.92
C ASN A 352 -24.23 6.23 -2.51
N SER A 353 -23.35 5.62 -1.71
CA SER A 353 -21.96 5.34 -2.08
C SER A 353 -21.54 3.96 -1.60
N GLU A 354 -20.97 3.16 -2.49
CA GLU A 354 -20.50 1.78 -2.21
C GLU A 354 -21.56 0.87 -1.57
N GLY A 355 -22.80 0.99 -2.01
CA GLY A 355 -23.92 0.20 -1.48
C GLY A 355 -24.48 0.70 -0.14
N GLN A 356 -23.99 1.81 0.40
CA GLN A 356 -24.63 2.48 1.53
C GLN A 356 -25.93 3.17 1.06
N PRO A 357 -27.03 3.01 1.81
CA PRO A 357 -28.32 3.59 1.47
C PRO A 357 -28.30 5.11 1.62
N GLY A 358 -29.20 5.80 0.92
CA GLY A 358 -29.32 7.24 1.01
C GLY A 358 -30.56 7.81 0.31
N PRO A 359 -30.74 9.14 0.33
CA PRO A 359 -31.94 9.80 -0.17
C PRO A 359 -32.32 9.45 -1.62
N GLN A 360 -31.33 9.21 -2.50
CA GLN A 360 -31.60 8.88 -3.90
C GLN A 360 -32.34 7.54 -4.09
N ASP A 361 -32.29 6.64 -3.09
CA ASP A 361 -33.05 5.38 -3.13
C ASP A 361 -34.57 5.62 -2.98
N PHE A 362 -34.96 6.83 -2.55
CA PHE A 362 -36.33 7.26 -2.30
C PHE A 362 -36.80 8.38 -3.24
N GLY A 363 -35.95 8.79 -4.19
CA GLY A 363 -36.28 9.81 -5.19
C GLY A 363 -35.87 11.23 -4.81
N ASP A 364 -35.17 11.41 -3.68
CA ASP A 364 -34.67 12.69 -3.19
C ASP A 364 -33.18 12.88 -3.54
N ASP A 365 -32.69 14.12 -3.54
CA ASP A 365 -31.26 14.39 -3.72
C ASP A 365 -30.48 14.44 -2.39
N HIS A 366 -29.16 14.63 -2.48
CA HIS A 366 -28.29 14.72 -1.31
C HIS A 366 -28.61 15.94 -0.43
N GLY A 367 -29.11 17.04 -1.00
CA GLY A 367 -29.53 18.24 -0.28
C GLY A 367 -30.75 17.97 0.58
N ASP A 368 -31.76 17.29 0.02
CA ASP A 368 -32.97 16.90 0.73
C ASP A 368 -32.65 16.01 1.93
N GLY A 369 -31.87 14.94 1.71
CA GLY A 369 -31.48 14.01 2.77
C GLY A 369 -30.66 14.68 3.87
N ALA A 370 -29.65 15.48 3.50
CA ALA A 370 -28.82 16.19 4.46
C ALA A 370 -29.62 17.21 5.28
N ASN A 371 -30.53 17.95 4.65
CA ASN A 371 -31.38 18.94 5.31
C ASN A 371 -32.47 18.31 6.17
N GLY A 372 -33.04 17.17 5.77
CA GLY A 372 -33.98 16.42 6.59
C GLY A 372 -33.36 16.03 7.94
N MET A 373 -32.14 15.50 7.92
CA MET A 373 -31.37 15.24 9.14
C MET A 373 -30.94 16.53 9.83
N GLY A 374 -30.46 17.52 9.08
CA GLY A 374 -30.02 18.83 9.57
C GLY A 374 -31.10 19.53 10.40
N ALA A 375 -32.35 19.55 9.90
CA ALA A 375 -33.51 20.12 10.59
C ALA A 375 -33.84 19.40 11.91
N ALA A 376 -33.70 18.07 11.96
CA ALA A 376 -33.90 17.30 13.19
C ALA A 376 -32.81 17.58 14.25
N LEU A 377 -31.60 17.92 13.81
CA LEU A 377 -30.41 18.07 14.64
C LEU A 377 -30.13 19.50 15.09
N ALA A 378 -30.56 20.49 14.31
CA ALA A 378 -30.30 21.91 14.55
C ALA A 378 -30.78 22.39 15.94
N PRO A 379 -31.98 22.01 16.46
CA PRO A 379 -32.42 22.42 17.79
C PRO A 379 -31.52 21.93 18.94
N LEU A 380 -30.71 20.89 18.69
CA LEU A 380 -29.77 20.31 19.66
C LEU A 380 -28.34 20.86 19.51
N GLY A 381 -28.13 21.78 18.54
CA GLY A 381 -26.83 22.33 18.19
C GLY A 381 -25.87 21.33 17.53
N MET A 382 -26.40 20.22 17.00
CA MET A 382 -25.61 19.16 16.36
C MET A 382 -25.35 19.43 14.88
N LYS A 383 -24.28 18.82 14.37
CA LYS A 383 -23.81 18.95 12.99
C LYS A 383 -24.05 17.69 12.16
N VAL A 384 -24.12 17.86 10.84
CA VAL A 384 -24.13 16.77 9.86
C VAL A 384 -22.91 16.92 8.96
N PHE A 385 -21.96 16.00 9.06
CA PHE A 385 -20.85 15.88 8.11
C PHE A 385 -21.28 14.93 6.99
N TRP A 386 -21.84 15.50 5.93
CA TRP A 386 -22.32 14.75 4.77
C TRP A 386 -21.16 14.51 3.81
N ARG A 387 -20.73 13.26 3.65
CA ARG A 387 -19.58 12.94 2.82
C ARG A 387 -19.93 13.05 1.34
N THR A 388 -19.09 13.75 0.58
CA THR A 388 -19.26 13.96 -0.86
C THR A 388 -18.56 12.90 -1.71
N PHE A 389 -18.02 11.84 -1.09
CA PHE A 389 -17.45 10.67 -1.75
C PHE A 389 -18.55 9.80 -2.38
N VAL A 390 -19.15 10.33 -3.44
CA VAL A 390 -20.23 9.73 -4.24
C VAL A 390 -19.77 9.65 -5.69
N TYR A 391 -20.23 8.64 -6.42
CA TYR A 391 -19.78 8.41 -7.78
C TYR A 391 -20.72 7.49 -8.54
N ASN A 392 -22.01 7.77 -8.53
CA ASN A 392 -22.97 6.98 -9.29
C ASN A 392 -22.57 6.93 -10.78
N ALA A 393 -22.34 5.74 -11.31
CA ALA A 393 -21.84 5.54 -12.68
C ALA A 393 -22.79 6.07 -13.77
N ASN A 394 -24.06 6.29 -13.42
CA ASN A 394 -25.05 6.87 -14.33
C ASN A 394 -24.94 8.39 -14.49
N VAL A 395 -24.16 9.08 -13.63
CA VAL A 395 -24.01 10.55 -13.67
C VAL A 395 -23.06 11.00 -14.78
N ASP A 396 -21.90 10.35 -14.91
CA ASP A 396 -20.92 10.63 -15.96
C ASP A 396 -19.97 9.42 -16.15
N ASN A 397 -19.41 9.26 -17.33
CA ASN A 397 -18.46 8.18 -17.62
C ASN A 397 -17.11 8.34 -16.90
N ASP A 398 -16.70 9.57 -16.55
CA ASP A 398 -15.52 9.86 -15.74
C ASP A 398 -15.90 9.96 -14.25
N ARG A 399 -15.38 9.03 -13.44
CA ARG A 399 -15.63 9.00 -11.98
C ARG A 399 -15.33 10.33 -11.31
N LEU A 400 -14.28 11.02 -11.74
CA LEU A 400 -13.81 12.24 -11.06
C LEU A 400 -14.76 13.43 -11.22
N LYS A 401 -15.63 13.41 -12.24
CA LYS A 401 -16.59 14.50 -12.50
C LYS A 401 -17.80 14.47 -11.58
N ARG A 402 -18.16 13.29 -11.08
CA ARG A 402 -19.48 13.00 -10.54
C ARG A 402 -19.81 13.78 -9.26
N PRO A 403 -18.91 13.93 -8.26
CA PRO A 403 -19.24 14.70 -7.07
C PRO A 403 -19.69 16.13 -7.38
N ILE A 404 -18.96 16.85 -8.25
CA ILE A 404 -19.35 18.20 -8.65
C ILE A 404 -20.71 18.21 -9.34
N LEU A 405 -20.97 17.26 -10.24
CA LEU A 405 -22.26 17.20 -10.94
C LEU A 405 -23.45 16.89 -10.01
N GLU A 406 -23.21 16.21 -8.88
CA GLU A 406 -24.24 15.92 -7.88
C GLU A 406 -24.45 17.06 -6.87
N PHE A 407 -23.41 17.82 -6.51
CA PHE A 407 -23.46 18.82 -5.44
C PHE A 407 -23.54 20.28 -5.93
N ASP A 408 -22.90 20.64 -7.05
CA ASP A 408 -22.90 22.02 -7.61
C ASP A 408 -24.32 22.56 -7.86
N PRO A 409 -25.27 21.78 -8.44
CA PRO A 409 -26.63 22.27 -8.64
C PRO A 409 -27.37 22.63 -7.34
N ILE A 410 -27.02 21.98 -6.22
CA ILE A 410 -27.64 22.18 -4.91
C ILE A 410 -27.04 23.39 -4.20
N ASP A 411 -25.72 23.59 -4.31
CA ASP A 411 -25.02 24.77 -3.77
C ASP A 411 -25.39 26.06 -4.52
N GLU A 412 -25.67 25.96 -5.82
CA GLU A 412 -26.06 27.10 -6.66
C GLU A 412 -27.58 27.38 -6.67
N GLU A 413 -28.36 26.55 -5.98
CA GLU A 413 -29.81 26.61 -6.02
C GLU A 413 -30.34 27.93 -5.42
N PRO A 414 -31.10 28.75 -6.17
CA PRO A 414 -31.68 29.98 -5.65
C PRO A 414 -32.69 29.71 -4.53
N GLN A 415 -32.53 30.38 -3.40
CA GLN A 415 -33.41 30.24 -2.24
C GLN A 415 -34.51 31.32 -2.22
N PRO A 416 -35.67 31.05 -1.58
CA PRO A 416 -36.79 32.01 -1.52
C PRO A 416 -36.47 33.37 -0.90
N ASP A 417 -35.41 33.45 -0.08
CA ASP A 417 -34.94 34.67 0.57
C ASP A 417 -33.97 35.51 -0.29
N GLY A 418 -33.68 35.06 -1.52
CA GLY A 418 -32.78 35.72 -2.47
C GLY A 418 -31.32 35.32 -2.32
N THR A 419 -30.99 34.41 -1.40
CA THR A 419 -29.66 33.77 -1.30
C THR A 419 -29.54 32.59 -2.27
N LYS A 420 -28.38 31.93 -2.28
CA LYS A 420 -28.12 30.67 -3.00
C LYS A 420 -27.64 29.62 -2.01
N GLY A 421 -27.83 28.35 -2.38
CA GLY A 421 -27.43 27.19 -1.60
C GLY A 421 -28.59 26.66 -0.77
N ARG A 422 -28.98 25.41 -1.03
CA ARG A 422 -30.05 24.76 -0.26
C ARG A 422 -29.56 24.13 1.04
N PHE A 423 -28.28 23.78 1.18
CA PHE A 423 -27.77 23.11 2.37
C PHE A 423 -27.91 23.98 3.64
N ALA A 424 -28.38 23.40 4.74
CA ALA A 424 -28.55 24.10 6.00
C ALA A 424 -27.22 24.44 6.70
N ASP A 425 -27.19 25.51 7.50
CA ASP A 425 -26.01 26.01 8.23
C ASP A 425 -25.32 25.00 9.17
N ASN A 426 -25.99 23.92 9.57
CA ASN A 426 -25.41 22.86 10.39
C ASN A 426 -24.95 21.63 9.60
N VAL A 427 -25.02 21.69 8.26
CA VAL A 427 -24.49 20.68 7.34
C VAL A 427 -23.12 21.13 6.85
N PHE A 428 -22.18 20.17 6.83
CA PHE A 428 -20.86 20.28 6.22
C PHE A 428 -20.78 19.32 5.06
N LEU A 429 -20.34 19.80 3.89
CA LEU A 429 -19.91 18.93 2.79
C LEU A 429 -18.48 18.46 3.09
N GLN A 430 -18.37 17.20 3.51
CA GLN A 430 -17.10 16.57 3.86
C GLN A 430 -16.46 15.93 2.62
N THR A 431 -15.46 16.62 2.07
CA THR A 431 -14.85 16.33 0.77
C THR A 431 -13.40 15.91 0.92
N LYS A 432 -13.01 14.81 0.25
CA LYS A 432 -11.61 14.35 0.24
C LYS A 432 -10.70 15.38 -0.41
N ASN A 433 -9.41 15.40 -0.05
CA ASN A 433 -8.43 16.31 -0.62
C ASN A 433 -8.27 16.21 -2.15
N GLY A 434 -8.57 15.06 -2.74
CA GLY A 434 -8.59 14.84 -4.18
C GLY A 434 -9.90 14.15 -4.63
N PRO A 435 -10.20 14.17 -5.95
CA PRO A 435 -11.48 13.74 -6.51
C PRO A 435 -11.64 12.21 -6.62
N LEU A 436 -10.58 11.42 -6.37
CA LEU A 436 -10.64 9.97 -6.43
C LEU A 436 -10.79 9.37 -5.03
N ASP A 437 -9.69 8.95 -4.39
CA ASP A 437 -9.72 8.15 -3.18
C ASP A 437 -8.32 8.08 -2.53
N PHE A 438 -7.85 9.20 -1.98
CA PHE A 438 -6.62 9.28 -1.17
C PHE A 438 -5.37 8.65 -1.80
N GLN A 439 -5.23 8.68 -3.12
CA GLN A 439 -4.05 8.12 -3.81
C GLN A 439 -2.77 8.84 -3.37
N SER A 440 -1.60 8.22 -3.62
CA SER A 440 -0.29 8.75 -3.21
C SER A 440 -0.08 10.21 -3.62
N ARG A 441 -0.61 10.63 -4.78
CA ARG A 441 -0.83 12.05 -5.14
C ARG A 441 -2.05 12.20 -6.05
N GLU A 442 -2.91 13.17 -5.74
CA GLU A 442 -4.07 13.56 -6.56
C GLU A 442 -4.02 15.07 -6.86
N PRO A 443 -4.66 15.55 -7.94
CA PRO A 443 -4.97 16.97 -8.04
C PRO A 443 -5.95 17.36 -6.91
N LEU A 444 -5.93 18.64 -6.49
CA LEU A 444 -6.90 19.16 -5.53
C LEU A 444 -8.33 18.86 -6.02
N HIS A 445 -9.22 18.44 -5.11
CA HIS A 445 -10.62 18.22 -5.46
C HIS A 445 -11.28 19.53 -5.91
N PRO A 446 -11.93 19.59 -7.09
CA PRO A 446 -12.52 20.83 -7.62
C PRO A 446 -13.63 21.47 -6.77
N MET A 447 -14.14 20.78 -5.74
CA MET A 447 -15.17 21.35 -4.86
C MET A 447 -14.58 22.50 -4.03
N PHE A 448 -13.29 22.41 -3.67
CA PHE A 448 -12.56 23.50 -3.05
C PHE A 448 -12.31 24.58 -4.11
N GLY A 449 -13.02 25.70 -3.96
CA GLY A 449 -13.10 26.77 -4.95
C GLY A 449 -14.49 26.94 -5.56
N ARG A 450 -15.33 25.89 -5.51
CA ARG A 450 -16.62 25.82 -6.22
C ARG A 450 -17.83 25.87 -5.31
N MET A 451 -17.77 25.23 -4.13
CA MET A 451 -18.88 25.26 -3.18
C MET A 451 -18.78 26.54 -2.34
N GLU A 452 -19.40 27.64 -2.77
CA GLU A 452 -19.26 28.95 -2.12
C GLU A 452 -20.35 29.21 -1.08
N HIS A 453 -21.45 28.44 -1.10
CA HIS A 453 -22.64 28.73 -0.31
C HIS A 453 -22.91 27.71 0.82
N THR A 454 -22.07 26.69 0.95
CA THR A 454 -22.22 25.63 1.96
C THR A 454 -20.94 25.45 2.78
N ASN A 455 -21.07 25.15 4.08
CA ASN A 455 -19.89 24.86 4.91
C ASN A 455 -19.12 23.66 4.34
N GLN A 456 -17.80 23.80 4.23
CA GLN A 456 -16.93 22.75 3.72
C GLN A 456 -16.10 22.12 4.84
N ALA A 457 -15.87 20.81 4.73
CA ALA A 457 -14.93 20.08 5.58
C ALA A 457 -13.96 19.30 4.69
N MET A 458 -12.66 19.63 4.73
CA MET A 458 -11.68 18.83 4.00
C MET A 458 -11.33 17.56 4.76
N GLU A 459 -11.46 16.41 4.10
CA GLU A 459 -11.09 15.08 4.59
C GLU A 459 -9.73 14.67 4.01
N VAL A 460 -8.78 14.33 4.88
CA VAL A 460 -7.47 13.75 4.52
C VAL A 460 -7.33 12.37 5.18
N GLN A 461 -6.47 11.51 4.63
CA GLN A 461 -6.20 10.19 5.21
C GLN A 461 -4.90 10.21 6.00
N ILE A 462 -4.96 9.97 7.33
CA ILE A 462 -3.78 9.79 8.18
C ILE A 462 -3.36 8.32 8.15
N THR A 463 -4.35 7.41 8.15
CA THR A 463 -4.10 5.99 7.90
C THR A 463 -3.61 5.81 6.47
N GLN A 464 -2.57 5.01 6.29
CA GLN A 464 -1.81 4.97 5.04
C GLN A 464 -2.36 3.90 4.09
N GLU A 465 -3.65 3.90 3.77
CA GLU A 465 -4.23 2.85 2.92
C GLU A 465 -3.49 2.68 1.59
N TYR A 466 -3.29 3.78 0.86
CA TYR A 466 -2.58 3.83 -0.43
C TYR A 466 -1.17 4.40 -0.32
N THR A 467 -0.65 4.60 0.90
CA THR A 467 0.66 5.21 1.14
C THR A 467 1.53 4.32 2.01
N GLY A 468 1.34 3.00 1.86
CA GLY A 468 2.22 1.96 2.42
C GLY A 468 1.82 1.38 3.78
N GLN A 469 0.58 1.58 4.20
CA GLN A 469 -0.04 1.06 5.41
C GLN A 469 0.82 1.33 6.66
N SER A 470 0.77 0.48 7.68
CA SER A 470 1.69 0.57 8.83
C SER A 470 3.05 -0.08 8.57
N ARG A 471 3.43 -0.28 7.29
CA ARG A 471 4.61 -1.05 6.85
C ARG A 471 5.71 -0.16 6.27
N MET A 472 5.34 0.90 5.57
CA MET A 472 6.27 1.82 4.92
C MET A 472 6.40 3.14 5.69
N LEU A 473 7.59 3.73 5.65
CA LEU A 473 7.80 5.09 6.14
C LEU A 473 7.32 6.06 5.05
N THR A 474 6.20 6.73 5.30
CA THR A 474 5.65 7.79 4.44
C THR A 474 5.14 8.94 5.30
N TYR A 475 5.90 10.03 5.38
CA TYR A 475 5.52 11.23 6.12
C TYR A 475 4.62 12.12 5.25
N LEU A 476 3.37 12.31 5.65
CA LEU A 476 2.30 12.90 4.82
C LEU A 476 2.16 14.42 4.96
N ALA A 477 2.87 15.07 5.88
CA ALA A 477 2.76 16.52 6.04
C ALA A 477 3.13 17.31 4.77
N PRO A 478 4.15 16.92 3.97
CA PRO A 478 4.42 17.57 2.69
C PRO A 478 3.24 17.46 1.70
N MET A 479 2.53 16.33 1.68
CA MET A 479 1.32 16.15 0.86
C MET A 479 0.21 17.10 1.28
N TRP A 480 -0.08 17.17 2.58
CA TRP A 480 -1.14 18.06 3.07
C TRP A 480 -0.75 19.53 2.93
N GLU A 481 0.52 19.87 3.08
CA GLU A 481 1.03 21.20 2.78
C GLU A 481 0.84 21.57 1.30
N GLU A 482 1.14 20.64 0.37
CA GLU A 482 0.88 20.82 -1.08
C GLU A 482 -0.61 21.07 -1.34
N VAL A 483 -1.49 20.26 -0.74
CA VAL A 483 -2.96 20.41 -0.86
C VAL A 483 -3.43 21.76 -0.30
N LEU A 484 -3.12 22.07 0.96
CA LEU A 484 -3.61 23.26 1.66
C LEU A 484 -3.07 24.57 1.04
N LYS A 485 -1.90 24.52 0.38
CA LYS A 485 -1.29 25.67 -0.30
C LYS A 485 -1.56 25.70 -1.81
N THR A 486 -2.40 24.81 -2.34
CA THR A 486 -2.85 24.89 -3.73
C THR A 486 -3.86 26.02 -3.89
N ASP A 487 -3.60 26.93 -4.82
CA ASP A 487 -4.56 27.95 -5.26
C ASP A 487 -5.68 27.29 -6.07
N THR A 488 -6.92 27.54 -5.66
CA THR A 488 -8.13 26.98 -6.27
C THR A 488 -8.49 27.66 -7.60
N GLY A 489 -7.95 28.84 -7.90
CA GLY A 489 -8.30 29.69 -9.03
C GLY A 489 -9.60 30.49 -8.83
N GLY A 490 -10.33 30.28 -7.73
CA GLY A 490 -11.58 30.99 -7.43
C GLY A 490 -11.63 31.56 -6.02
N ALA A 491 -11.41 30.71 -5.02
CA ALA A 491 -11.59 31.03 -3.60
C ALA A 491 -10.26 31.11 -2.82
N GLY A 492 -9.18 31.56 -3.47
CA GLY A 492 -7.84 31.61 -2.85
C GLY A 492 -7.23 30.22 -2.65
N LEU A 493 -6.38 30.08 -1.62
CA LEU A 493 -5.74 28.81 -1.28
C LEU A 493 -6.74 27.84 -0.63
N ALA A 494 -6.57 26.55 -0.85
CA ALA A 494 -7.46 25.53 -0.24
C ALA A 494 -7.50 25.63 1.30
N GLY A 495 -6.40 26.00 1.95
CA GLY A 495 -6.37 26.26 3.39
C GLY A 495 -7.20 27.47 3.83
N GLU A 496 -7.37 28.47 2.97
CA GLU A 496 -8.22 29.66 3.21
C GLU A 496 -9.71 29.33 3.04
N VAL A 497 -10.04 28.36 2.18
CA VAL A 497 -11.38 27.76 2.10
C VAL A 497 -11.67 26.99 3.38
N VAL A 498 -10.75 26.13 3.81
CA VAL A 498 -10.92 25.26 4.98
C VAL A 498 -10.96 26.04 6.31
N ASP A 499 -10.19 27.13 6.44
CA ASP A 499 -10.26 28.03 7.61
C ASP A 499 -11.33 29.12 7.49
N GLY A 500 -12.07 29.12 6.37
CA GLY A 500 -13.22 29.99 6.10
C GLY A 500 -12.85 31.43 5.74
N THR A 501 -11.57 31.81 5.72
CA THR A 501 -11.16 33.21 5.50
C THR A 501 -11.43 33.71 4.09
N SER A 502 -11.41 32.84 3.07
CA SER A 502 -11.67 33.26 1.69
C SER A 502 -13.16 33.39 1.33
N GLN A 503 -14.03 32.63 2.01
CA GLN A 503 -15.46 32.56 1.72
C GLN A 503 -16.36 33.07 2.86
N GLY A 504 -15.78 33.55 3.97
CA GLY A 504 -16.53 34.08 5.12
C GLY A 504 -17.23 33.02 5.96
N GLN A 505 -16.84 31.74 5.86
CA GLN A 505 -17.44 30.66 6.64
C GLN A 505 -17.03 30.74 8.12
N ALA A 506 -18.00 30.91 9.01
CA ALA A 506 -17.74 31.06 10.45
C ALA A 506 -17.59 29.71 11.20
N ASP A 507 -18.10 28.62 10.62
CA ASP A 507 -17.99 27.26 11.16
C ASP A 507 -17.14 26.42 10.21
N THR A 508 -15.97 25.99 10.67
CA THR A 508 -14.92 25.45 9.79
C THR A 508 -14.46 24.09 10.28
N ALA A 509 -14.11 23.19 9.36
CA ALA A 509 -13.77 21.81 9.68
C ALA A 509 -12.62 21.25 8.85
N PHE A 510 -11.71 20.54 9.53
CA PHE A 510 -10.65 19.75 8.90
C PHE A 510 -10.65 18.36 9.54
N VAL A 511 -10.79 17.34 8.71
CA VAL A 511 -11.12 15.97 9.10
C VAL A 511 -10.01 15.03 8.69
N GLY A 512 -9.50 14.22 9.61
CA GLY A 512 -8.47 13.22 9.34
C GLY A 512 -8.98 11.80 9.58
N VAL A 513 -8.86 10.90 8.60
CA VAL A 513 -9.12 9.46 8.81
C VAL A 513 -7.99 8.88 9.67
N ALA A 514 -8.29 8.55 10.92
CA ALA A 514 -7.33 8.23 11.95
C ALA A 514 -6.56 6.93 11.67
N ASN A 515 -5.28 6.90 12.04
CA ASN A 515 -4.40 5.73 11.95
C ASN A 515 -4.22 5.01 13.30
N LEU A 516 -5.20 5.11 14.18
CA LEU A 516 -5.14 4.59 15.54
C LEU A 516 -5.52 3.10 15.59
N GLY A 517 -4.99 2.38 16.58
CA GLY A 517 -5.34 0.99 16.87
C GLY A 517 -4.79 0.55 18.22
N ASN A 518 -4.92 -0.74 18.54
CA ASN A 518 -4.48 -1.29 19.82
C ASN A 518 -3.02 -1.80 19.85
N SER A 519 -2.22 -1.54 18.81
CA SER A 519 -0.76 -1.75 18.85
C SER A 519 -0.12 -0.93 19.98
N GLU A 520 1.03 -1.38 20.50
CA GLU A 520 1.69 -0.71 21.64
C GLU A 520 2.05 0.75 21.36
N ASN A 521 2.39 1.09 20.12
CA ASN A 521 2.69 2.45 19.68
C ASN A 521 1.46 3.22 19.13
N LEU A 522 0.27 2.61 19.22
CA LEU A 522 -1.05 3.04 18.77
C LEU A 522 -1.22 3.30 17.27
N THR A 523 -0.15 3.33 16.48
CA THR A 523 -0.20 3.65 15.04
C THR A 523 0.39 2.54 14.15
N GLY A 524 0.75 1.39 14.72
CA GLY A 524 1.40 0.26 14.05
C GLY A 524 2.86 0.53 13.66
N HIS A 525 3.16 1.69 13.07
CA HIS A 525 4.50 2.16 12.70
C HIS A 525 4.90 3.36 13.58
N HIS A 526 6.14 3.42 14.08
CA HIS A 526 6.63 4.55 14.90
C HIS A 526 6.51 5.90 14.15
N PHE A 527 6.90 5.93 12.89
CA PHE A 527 6.68 7.09 12.01
C PHE A 527 5.21 7.38 11.67
N GLY A 528 4.29 6.43 11.87
CA GLY A 528 2.85 6.70 11.75
C GLY A 528 2.35 7.72 12.78
N GLN A 529 3.02 7.82 13.93
CA GLN A 529 2.75 8.85 14.94
C GLN A 529 3.05 10.26 14.40
N ALA A 530 4.04 10.41 13.51
CA ALA A 530 4.37 11.69 12.92
C ALA A 530 3.24 12.25 12.05
N ASN A 531 2.48 11.38 11.36
CA ASN A 531 1.34 11.79 10.56
C ASN A 531 0.17 12.26 11.43
N LEU A 532 -0.12 11.56 12.54
CA LEU A 532 -1.14 12.01 13.50
C LEU A 532 -0.75 13.34 14.16
N TYR A 533 0.53 13.50 14.54
CA TYR A 533 1.05 14.75 15.05
C TYR A 533 0.90 15.88 14.02
N ALA A 534 1.36 15.66 12.79
CA ALA A 534 1.32 16.65 11.73
C ALA A 534 -0.11 17.08 11.37
N PHE A 535 -1.06 16.14 11.33
CA PHE A 535 -2.47 16.46 11.12
C PHE A 535 -2.96 17.44 12.20
N GLY A 536 -2.71 17.16 13.48
CA GLY A 536 -3.11 18.06 14.56
C GLY A 536 -2.46 19.44 14.47
N ARG A 537 -1.15 19.51 14.14
CA ARG A 537 -0.46 20.80 13.96
C ARG A 537 -1.05 21.62 12.81
N LEU A 538 -1.33 21.00 11.66
CA LEU A 538 -1.93 21.67 10.50
C LEU A 538 -3.41 22.01 10.73
N ALA A 539 -4.16 21.18 11.46
CA ALA A 539 -5.52 21.49 11.87
C ALA A 539 -5.58 22.71 12.81
N TRP A 540 -4.55 22.91 13.65
CA TRP A 540 -4.41 24.11 14.46
C TRP A 540 -4.03 25.33 13.60
N ASP A 541 -2.99 25.21 12.78
CA ASP A 541 -2.55 26.25 11.86
C ASP A 541 -1.97 25.62 10.58
N TRP A 542 -2.75 25.68 9.50
CA TRP A 542 -2.41 25.08 8.22
C TRP A 542 -1.21 25.76 7.53
N LYS A 543 -0.81 26.94 8.01
CA LYS A 543 0.31 27.71 7.45
C LYS A 543 1.68 27.18 7.88
N LEU A 544 1.72 26.28 8.86
CA LEU A 544 2.95 25.66 9.33
C LEU A 544 3.63 24.85 8.21
N GLY A 545 4.96 24.92 8.15
CA GLY A 545 5.75 24.12 7.20
C GLY A 545 5.99 22.70 7.71
N SER A 546 5.91 21.73 6.80
CA SER A 546 6.10 20.29 7.10
C SER A 546 7.46 19.97 7.74
N GLU A 547 8.57 20.59 7.30
CA GLU A 547 9.88 20.35 7.93
C GLU A 547 9.93 20.83 9.39
N ALA A 548 9.30 21.97 9.69
CA ALA A 548 9.25 22.50 11.05
C ALA A 548 8.47 21.53 11.97
N ILE A 549 7.34 21.02 11.49
CA ILE A 549 6.54 20.01 12.19
C ILE A 549 7.36 18.72 12.41
N ALA A 550 8.08 18.25 11.38
CA ALA A 550 8.95 17.08 11.50
C ALA A 550 10.03 17.30 12.57
N ARG A 551 10.71 18.46 12.57
CA ARG A 551 11.73 18.79 13.57
C ARG A 551 11.18 18.87 14.99
N GLU A 552 9.97 19.40 15.18
CA GLU A 552 9.28 19.37 16.48
C GLU A 552 9.05 17.93 16.92
N TRP A 553 8.39 17.12 16.09
CA TRP A 553 8.03 15.73 16.42
C TRP A 553 9.25 14.84 16.67
N VAL A 554 10.30 14.98 15.86
CA VAL A 554 11.52 14.18 16.00
C VAL A 554 12.22 14.46 17.32
N ARG A 555 12.31 15.73 17.74
CA ARG A 555 12.87 16.09 19.05
C ARG A 555 12.09 15.47 20.21
N MET A 556 10.76 15.51 20.10
CA MET A 556 9.85 14.96 21.11
C MET A 556 9.85 13.42 21.17
N THR A 557 10.16 12.75 20.05
CA THR A 557 10.02 11.29 19.91
C THR A 557 11.35 10.54 19.97
N TRP A 558 12.35 11.02 19.21
CA TRP A 558 13.66 10.37 19.04
C TRP A 558 14.76 11.01 19.90
N GLY A 559 14.50 12.21 20.45
CA GLY A 559 15.41 12.95 21.30
C GLY A 559 16.07 14.13 20.58
N THR A 560 16.89 14.87 21.30
CA THR A 560 17.36 16.19 20.88
C THR A 560 18.77 16.21 20.27
N ASN A 561 19.41 15.05 20.10
CA ASN A 561 20.71 14.95 19.45
C ASN A 561 20.62 15.53 18.01
N PRO A 562 21.38 16.58 17.66
CA PRO A 562 21.27 17.23 16.36
C PRO A 562 21.48 16.27 15.18
N GLY A 563 22.41 15.33 15.30
CA GLY A 563 22.67 14.33 14.26
C GLY A 563 21.47 13.39 14.04
N VAL A 564 20.81 12.94 15.12
CA VAL A 564 19.57 12.14 15.01
C VAL A 564 18.46 12.98 14.40
N VAL A 565 18.27 14.22 14.89
CA VAL A 565 17.21 15.11 14.40
C VAL A 565 17.36 15.38 12.90
N ASP A 566 18.53 15.83 12.45
CA ASP A 566 18.77 16.15 11.05
C ASP A 566 18.64 14.93 10.15
N THR A 567 19.13 13.77 10.60
CA THR A 567 19.06 12.52 9.84
C THR A 567 17.63 12.06 9.67
N VAL A 568 16.88 11.96 10.77
CA VAL A 568 15.49 11.46 10.75
C VAL A 568 14.57 12.44 10.01
N VAL A 569 14.75 13.75 10.18
CA VAL A 569 13.96 14.74 9.41
C VAL A 569 14.24 14.60 7.92
N LYS A 570 15.51 14.43 7.52
CA LYS A 570 15.85 14.22 6.10
C LYS A 570 15.23 12.94 5.53
N MET A 571 15.15 11.88 6.33
CA MET A 571 14.44 10.64 5.99
C MET A 571 12.93 10.85 5.81
N MET A 572 12.31 11.66 6.66
CA MET A 572 10.88 11.95 6.57
C MET A 572 10.54 12.80 5.34
N MET A 573 11.30 13.87 5.08
CA MET A 573 10.92 14.88 4.09
C MET A 573 10.84 14.37 2.64
N GLY A 574 11.66 13.37 2.26
CA GLY A 574 11.60 12.78 0.91
C GLY A 574 10.76 11.51 0.81
N SER A 575 10.25 10.99 1.94
CA SER A 575 9.58 9.68 1.98
C SER A 575 8.25 9.63 1.21
N TRP A 576 7.47 10.70 1.25
CA TRP A 576 6.23 10.80 0.47
C TRP A 576 6.51 10.82 -1.03
N GLU A 577 7.44 11.64 -1.51
CA GLU A 577 7.77 11.67 -2.93
C GLU A 577 8.40 10.36 -3.40
N ALA A 578 9.16 9.67 -2.54
CA ALA A 578 9.64 8.33 -2.83
C ALA A 578 8.47 7.35 -3.04
N ASN A 579 7.47 7.37 -2.16
CA ASN A 579 6.23 6.58 -2.28
C ASN A 579 5.47 6.86 -3.57
N VAL A 580 5.23 8.13 -3.90
CA VAL A 580 4.67 8.53 -5.20
C VAL A 580 5.52 7.99 -6.35
N SER A 581 6.85 8.08 -6.24
CA SER A 581 7.78 7.73 -7.32
C SER A 581 7.76 6.25 -7.67
N TYR A 582 7.67 5.33 -6.70
CA TYR A 582 7.62 3.89 -6.99
C TYR A 582 6.19 3.33 -7.11
N GLU A 583 5.14 4.01 -6.66
CA GLU A 583 3.76 3.54 -6.84
C GLU A 583 3.09 4.14 -8.09
N THR A 584 3.01 5.47 -8.15
CA THR A 584 2.16 6.21 -9.10
C THR A 584 2.84 7.49 -9.66
N PRO A 585 4.08 7.41 -10.20
CA PRO A 585 4.83 8.58 -10.63
C PRO A 585 4.14 9.30 -11.79
N LEU A 586 4.37 10.61 -11.89
CA LEU A 586 3.89 11.47 -12.99
C LEU A 586 2.35 11.50 -13.16
N GLY A 587 1.61 11.05 -12.14
CA GLY A 587 0.15 11.14 -12.06
C GLY A 587 -0.63 9.93 -12.58
N VAL A 588 -0.02 8.74 -12.70
CA VAL A 588 -0.78 7.53 -13.04
C VAL A 588 -1.67 7.13 -11.86
N ALA A 589 -2.98 7.32 -11.98
CA ALA A 589 -3.89 7.08 -10.87
C ALA A 589 -4.15 5.59 -10.61
N HIS A 590 -4.30 5.17 -9.35
CA HIS A 590 -4.92 3.90 -8.94
C HIS A 590 -4.32 2.63 -9.55
N GLN A 591 -3.12 2.22 -9.10
CA GLN A 591 -2.42 1.02 -9.59
C GLN A 591 -2.33 -0.11 -8.55
N PHE A 592 -3.26 -0.12 -7.59
CA PHE A 592 -3.26 -1.01 -6.44
C PHE A 592 -4.06 -2.29 -6.69
N ARG A 593 -3.62 -3.38 -6.06
CA ARG A 593 -4.38 -4.63 -5.92
C ARG A 593 -5.63 -4.41 -5.08
N SER A 594 -6.80 -4.82 -5.59
CA SER A 594 -8.08 -4.63 -4.89
C SER A 594 -8.18 -5.33 -3.53
N SER A 595 -7.53 -6.48 -3.38
CA SER A 595 -7.72 -7.31 -2.19
C SER A 595 -7.26 -6.66 -0.89
N ASP A 596 -6.30 -5.73 -0.97
CA ASP A 596 -5.66 -5.14 0.21
C ASP A 596 -5.17 -3.69 0.05
N HIS A 597 -5.16 -3.15 -1.17
CA HIS A 597 -4.67 -1.81 -1.49
C HIS A 597 -3.17 -1.61 -1.16
N TYR A 598 -2.38 -2.69 -1.13
CA TYR A 598 -0.97 -2.64 -0.72
C TYR A 598 0.01 -2.77 -1.89
N GLY A 599 -0.18 -3.80 -2.73
CA GLY A 599 0.75 -4.13 -3.80
C GLY A 599 0.30 -3.64 -5.18
N PRO A 600 1.21 -3.63 -6.16
CA PRO A 600 0.88 -3.26 -7.54
C PRO A 600 -0.05 -4.29 -8.19
N MET A 601 -1.07 -3.83 -8.92
CA MET A 601 -1.84 -4.66 -9.84
C MET A 601 -2.37 -3.84 -11.04
N PRO A 602 -1.48 -3.30 -11.89
CA PRO A 602 -1.87 -2.36 -12.94
C PRO A 602 -2.75 -2.97 -14.06
N ASN A 603 -2.83 -4.30 -14.14
CA ASN A 603 -3.62 -5.03 -15.13
C ASN A 603 -5.00 -5.50 -14.62
N GLU A 604 -5.39 -5.16 -13.38
CA GLU A 604 -6.63 -5.65 -12.79
C GLU A 604 -7.87 -5.00 -13.44
N TRP A 605 -8.91 -5.80 -13.71
CA TRP A 605 -10.20 -5.36 -14.26
C TRP A 605 -11.36 -5.90 -13.41
N PHE A 606 -12.26 -5.02 -12.96
CA PHE A 606 -13.43 -5.35 -12.14
C PHE A 606 -14.75 -5.27 -12.90
N GLN A 607 -15.83 -5.70 -12.24
CA GLN A 607 -17.20 -5.51 -12.72
C GLN A 607 -17.56 -4.02 -12.89
N ARG A 608 -17.05 -3.16 -12.01
CA ARG A 608 -17.13 -1.71 -12.15
C ARG A 608 -15.81 -1.20 -12.73
N ASP A 609 -15.85 -0.76 -13.97
CA ASP A 609 -14.66 -0.33 -14.70
C ASP A 609 -13.90 0.77 -13.93
N ASP A 610 -14.61 1.73 -13.34
CA ASP A 610 -14.04 2.84 -12.58
C ASP A 610 -13.47 2.48 -11.18
N TRP A 611 -13.48 1.21 -10.81
CA TRP A 611 -12.66 0.68 -9.72
C TRP A 611 -11.33 0.11 -10.22
N SER A 612 -11.19 -0.08 -11.53
CA SER A 612 -10.13 -0.90 -12.11
C SER A 612 -8.88 -0.06 -12.44
N PRO A 613 -7.67 -0.49 -12.08
CA PRO A 613 -6.43 0.19 -12.46
C PRO A 613 -6.29 0.54 -13.96
N VAL A 614 -6.68 -0.40 -14.82
CA VAL A 614 -6.78 -0.27 -16.28
C VAL A 614 -7.70 0.85 -16.76
N TYR A 615 -8.75 1.19 -16.02
CA TYR A 615 -9.61 2.33 -16.34
C TYR A 615 -8.85 3.65 -16.22
N TYR A 616 -7.93 3.75 -15.27
CA TYR A 616 -7.14 4.95 -15.03
C TYR A 616 -5.87 5.04 -15.87
N ASN A 617 -5.15 3.93 -16.03
CA ASN A 617 -3.89 3.96 -16.77
C ASN A 617 -4.08 4.06 -18.29
N LYS A 618 -5.18 3.53 -18.86
CA LYS A 618 -5.46 3.55 -20.31
C LYS A 618 -4.23 3.20 -21.18
N ALA A 619 -3.40 2.27 -20.71
CA ALA A 619 -2.14 1.94 -21.38
C ALA A 619 -2.38 1.32 -22.76
N ASP A 620 -1.70 1.85 -23.78
CA ASP A 620 -1.71 1.29 -25.14
C ASP A 620 -0.41 1.63 -25.90
N SER A 621 -0.33 1.23 -27.17
CA SER A 621 0.86 1.47 -28.00
C SER A 621 1.15 2.95 -28.27
N ALA A 622 0.19 3.85 -28.08
CA ALA A 622 0.39 5.29 -28.23
C ALA A 622 0.92 5.93 -26.94
N GLY A 623 0.45 5.50 -25.76
CA GLY A 623 0.79 6.18 -24.51
C GLY A 623 0.21 5.58 -23.23
N LEU A 624 0.23 6.40 -22.16
CA LEU A 624 -0.24 6.08 -20.81
C LEU A 624 -0.89 7.31 -20.17
N GLY A 625 -1.95 7.12 -19.40
CA GLY A 625 -2.69 8.17 -18.68
C GLY A 625 -4.09 8.41 -19.23
N PHE A 626 -4.91 9.19 -18.54
CA PHE A 626 -6.31 9.40 -18.91
C PHE A 626 -6.48 10.77 -19.56
N ASP A 627 -6.99 10.84 -20.80
CA ASP A 627 -7.33 12.13 -21.43
C ASP A 627 -8.58 12.76 -20.77
N ARG A 628 -8.33 13.76 -19.94
CA ARG A 628 -9.32 14.61 -19.26
C ARG A 628 -9.24 16.08 -19.71
N SER A 629 -8.51 16.33 -20.80
CA SER A 629 -8.49 17.61 -21.50
C SER A 629 -9.82 17.87 -22.23
N PRO A 630 -10.00 19.02 -22.90
CA PRO A 630 -11.20 19.30 -23.70
C PRO A 630 -11.49 18.30 -24.81
N THR A 631 -10.53 17.49 -25.25
CA THR A 631 -10.73 16.43 -26.26
C THR A 631 -11.09 15.07 -25.66
N GLY A 632 -10.94 14.91 -24.34
CA GLY A 632 -11.25 13.68 -23.60
C GLY A 632 -12.52 13.81 -22.76
N SER A 633 -12.47 13.41 -21.48
CA SER A 633 -13.63 13.55 -20.57
C SER A 633 -13.98 15.00 -20.19
N ASN A 634 -13.05 15.92 -20.45
CA ASN A 634 -13.11 17.34 -20.10
C ASN A 634 -13.33 17.61 -18.59
N PHE A 635 -12.82 16.75 -17.72
CA PHE A 635 -12.81 16.99 -16.27
C PHE A 635 -12.04 18.26 -15.89
N ALA A 636 -11.01 18.67 -16.66
CA ALA A 636 -10.31 19.93 -16.45
C ALA A 636 -11.25 21.16 -16.42
N ALA A 637 -12.40 21.11 -17.09
CA ALA A 637 -13.38 22.19 -17.09
C ALA A 637 -14.10 22.41 -15.75
N GLN A 638 -14.00 21.49 -14.79
CA GLN A 638 -14.57 21.66 -13.44
C GLN A 638 -13.74 22.57 -12.52
N TYR A 639 -12.49 22.87 -12.90
CA TYR A 639 -11.66 23.83 -12.19
C TYR A 639 -11.95 25.26 -12.66
N PHE A 640 -11.66 26.25 -11.81
CA PHE A 640 -11.62 27.66 -12.21
C PHE A 640 -10.30 27.99 -12.91
N SER A 641 -10.30 29.09 -13.68
CA SER A 641 -9.07 29.66 -14.25
C SER A 641 -8.18 30.20 -13.12
N PRO A 642 -6.84 30.03 -13.15
CA PRO A 642 -6.05 29.52 -14.26
C PRO A 642 -5.85 27.99 -14.27
N LEU A 643 -6.34 27.25 -13.27
CA LEU A 643 -6.16 25.79 -13.19
C LEU A 643 -6.82 25.07 -14.36
N LYS A 644 -8.01 25.52 -14.76
CA LYS A 644 -8.71 25.03 -15.95
C LYS A 644 -7.81 25.02 -17.18
N GLU A 645 -7.23 26.17 -17.53
CA GLU A 645 -6.37 26.30 -18.72
C GLU A 645 -5.06 25.53 -18.54
N ARG A 646 -4.52 25.53 -17.31
CA ARG A 646 -3.28 24.80 -16.98
C ARG A 646 -3.44 23.29 -17.15
N TYR A 647 -4.53 22.71 -16.68
CA TYR A 647 -4.78 21.27 -16.77
C TYR A 647 -5.34 20.85 -18.14
N SER A 648 -5.97 21.76 -18.88
CA SER A 648 -6.50 21.49 -20.23
C SER A 648 -5.41 21.26 -21.27
N SER A 649 -4.17 21.69 -21.04
CA SER A 649 -3.07 21.52 -22.00
C SER A 649 -1.94 20.66 -21.42
N ILE A 650 -1.50 19.68 -22.21
CA ILE A 650 -0.40 18.78 -21.87
C ILE A 650 0.93 19.54 -21.66
N ASP A 651 1.08 20.73 -22.27
CA ASP A 651 2.29 21.55 -22.20
C ASP A 651 2.39 22.42 -20.96
N THR A 652 1.27 22.68 -20.29
CA THR A 652 1.20 23.51 -19.08
C THR A 652 0.86 22.71 -17.82
N THR A 653 0.35 21.49 -17.98
CA THR A 653 0.06 20.57 -16.87
C THR A 653 1.37 20.19 -16.15
N PRO A 654 1.47 20.33 -14.82
CA PRO A 654 2.62 19.87 -14.05
C PRO A 654 2.92 18.39 -14.29
N GLU A 655 4.20 18.02 -14.42
CA GLU A 655 4.56 16.62 -14.72
C GLU A 655 4.09 15.63 -13.65
N ASN A 656 4.04 16.04 -12.39
CA ASN A 656 3.54 15.23 -11.28
C ASN A 656 2.01 14.98 -11.33
N LEU A 657 1.30 15.65 -12.24
CA LEU A 657 -0.14 15.49 -12.48
C LEU A 657 -0.46 15.14 -13.95
N LEU A 658 0.54 14.86 -14.77
CA LEU A 658 0.38 14.79 -16.23
C LEU A 658 -0.63 13.72 -16.65
N MET A 659 -0.49 12.50 -16.13
CA MET A 659 -1.37 11.37 -16.46
C MET A 659 -2.75 11.43 -15.80
N TRP A 660 -2.97 12.35 -14.85
CA TRP A 660 -4.31 12.64 -14.36
C TRP A 660 -5.14 13.37 -15.42
N PHE A 661 -4.52 14.14 -16.31
CA PHE A 661 -5.22 14.97 -17.29
C PHE A 661 -5.02 14.59 -18.74
N HIS A 662 -3.95 13.85 -19.06
CA HIS A 662 -3.58 13.54 -20.44
C HIS A 662 -3.23 12.07 -20.62
N HIS A 663 -3.59 11.51 -21.77
CA HIS A 663 -2.96 10.29 -22.29
C HIS A 663 -1.63 10.70 -22.95
N VAL A 664 -0.52 10.33 -22.33
CA VAL A 664 0.81 10.88 -22.63
C VAL A 664 1.54 10.00 -23.65
N PRO A 665 1.95 10.54 -24.81
CA PRO A 665 2.72 9.80 -25.80
C PRO A 665 4.07 9.31 -25.26
N TRP A 666 4.44 8.06 -25.58
CA TRP A 666 5.69 7.45 -25.08
C TRP A 666 6.98 8.22 -25.40
N ASP A 667 7.00 8.99 -26.50
CA ASP A 667 8.13 9.79 -26.96
C ASP A 667 8.08 11.27 -26.58
N ARG A 668 7.03 11.72 -25.87
CA ARG A 668 6.93 13.09 -25.38
C ARG A 668 8.18 13.47 -24.60
N ARG A 669 8.74 14.65 -24.90
CA ARG A 669 9.89 15.18 -24.16
C ARG A 669 9.43 15.77 -22.85
N MET A 670 9.96 15.24 -21.76
CA MET A 670 9.76 15.74 -20.40
C MET A 670 10.68 16.94 -20.12
N GLN A 671 10.48 17.63 -19.01
CA GLN A 671 11.29 18.77 -18.57
C GLN A 671 12.77 18.39 -18.39
N SER A 672 13.05 17.13 -18.09
CA SER A 672 14.40 16.56 -18.06
C SER A 672 15.07 16.44 -19.43
N GLY A 673 14.32 16.62 -20.53
CA GLY A 673 14.73 16.36 -21.91
C GLY A 673 14.62 14.89 -22.33
N ARG A 674 14.35 13.98 -21.39
CA ARG A 674 14.16 12.56 -21.66
C ARG A 674 12.80 12.30 -22.32
N PRO A 675 12.66 11.24 -23.14
CA PRO A 675 11.34 10.73 -23.52
C PRO A 675 10.53 10.33 -22.28
N PHE A 676 9.21 10.41 -22.36
CA PHE A 676 8.30 10.06 -21.27
C PHE A 676 8.53 8.64 -20.74
N TRP A 677 8.74 7.65 -21.63
CA TRP A 677 9.11 6.29 -21.23
C TRP A 677 10.33 6.26 -20.30
N ASP A 678 11.41 6.94 -20.67
CA ASP A 678 12.65 6.93 -19.90
C ASP A 678 12.46 7.62 -18.55
N GLU A 679 11.79 8.78 -18.54
CA GLU A 679 11.48 9.50 -17.31
C GLU A 679 10.63 8.65 -16.36
N LEU A 680 9.59 8.00 -16.87
CA LEU A 680 8.71 7.12 -16.10
C LEU A 680 9.52 6.01 -15.41
N VAL A 681 10.35 5.27 -16.16
CA VAL A 681 11.18 4.19 -15.60
C VAL A 681 12.14 4.74 -14.54
N TYR A 682 12.77 5.89 -14.79
CA TYR A 682 13.68 6.49 -13.80
C TYR A 682 12.97 6.97 -12.55
N ARG A 683 11.73 7.46 -12.61
CA ARG A 683 10.95 7.80 -11.41
C ARG A 683 10.72 6.59 -10.52
N TYR A 684 10.28 5.46 -11.09
CA TYR A 684 10.15 4.22 -10.33
C TYR A 684 11.48 3.80 -9.67
N GLN A 685 12.61 3.96 -10.39
CA GLN A 685 13.93 3.65 -9.84
C GLN A 685 14.35 4.59 -8.70
N MET A 686 14.12 5.90 -8.86
CA MET A 686 14.46 6.89 -7.85
C MET A 686 13.73 6.62 -6.53
N GLY A 687 12.45 6.20 -6.60
CA GLY A 687 11.70 5.79 -5.42
C GLY A 687 12.40 4.67 -4.64
N VAL A 688 12.78 3.58 -5.33
CA VAL A 688 13.52 2.46 -4.72
C VAL A 688 14.86 2.91 -4.15
N GLN A 689 15.62 3.71 -4.90
CA GLN A 689 16.95 4.21 -4.50
C GLN A 689 16.90 5.13 -3.28
N TYR A 690 15.81 5.86 -3.08
CA TYR A 690 15.57 6.61 -1.86
C TYR A 690 15.31 5.67 -0.66
N VAL A 691 14.53 4.60 -0.85
CA VAL A 691 14.27 3.61 0.22
C VAL A 691 15.54 2.82 0.59
N THR A 692 16.39 2.47 -0.39
CA THR A 692 17.73 1.95 -0.11
C THR A 692 18.53 2.93 0.76
N TRP A 693 18.47 4.23 0.43
CA TRP A 693 19.12 5.27 1.24
C TRP A 693 18.52 5.37 2.65
N LEU A 694 17.20 5.26 2.81
CA LEU A 694 16.55 5.21 4.13
C LEU A 694 17.11 4.08 4.99
N ARG A 695 17.24 2.86 4.43
CA ARG A 695 17.75 1.70 5.17
C ARG A 695 19.20 1.89 5.60
N GLU A 696 20.07 2.28 4.67
CA GLU A 696 21.48 2.53 4.97
C GLU A 696 21.66 3.67 5.98
N THR A 697 20.84 4.71 5.86
CA THR A 697 20.89 5.87 6.76
C THR A 697 20.38 5.52 8.15
N TRP A 698 19.30 4.75 8.25
CA TRP A 698 18.80 4.28 9.53
C TRP A 698 19.84 3.44 10.26
N ASP A 699 20.54 2.55 9.56
CA ASP A 699 21.61 1.73 10.14
C ASP A 699 22.70 2.57 10.84
N THR A 700 22.98 3.78 10.37
CA THR A 700 23.94 4.69 11.03
C THR A 700 23.47 5.21 12.40
N LEU A 701 22.17 5.14 12.68
CA LEU A 701 21.56 5.61 13.93
C LEU A 701 21.52 4.53 15.02
N GLN A 702 21.95 3.30 14.74
CA GLN A 702 21.98 2.20 15.73
C GLN A 702 22.61 2.58 17.08
N PRO A 703 23.74 3.32 17.17
CA PRO A 703 24.32 3.67 18.46
C PRO A 703 23.61 4.85 19.16
N LEU A 704 22.63 5.48 18.53
CA LEU A 704 22.01 6.73 18.99
C LEU A 704 20.49 6.61 19.28
N VAL A 705 19.88 5.47 18.96
CA VAL A 705 18.45 5.19 19.14
C VAL A 705 18.31 3.90 19.95
N ASP A 706 17.29 3.83 20.81
CA ASP A 706 17.01 2.63 21.61
C ASP A 706 16.83 1.37 20.76
N ALA A 707 17.33 0.25 21.29
CA ALA A 707 17.47 -0.99 20.55
C ALA A 707 16.14 -1.51 19.98
N ARG A 708 15.05 -1.45 20.74
CA ARG A 708 13.73 -1.94 20.32
C ARG A 708 13.19 -1.17 19.13
N ARG A 709 13.04 0.16 19.22
CA ARG A 709 12.51 0.95 18.10
C ARG A 709 13.45 0.93 16.90
N PHE A 710 14.76 0.91 17.13
CA PHE A 710 15.75 0.73 16.05
C PHE A 710 15.49 -0.54 15.25
N ALA A 711 15.36 -1.69 15.94
CA ALA A 711 15.13 -2.98 15.30
C ALA A 711 13.78 -3.04 14.57
N GLU A 712 12.71 -2.53 15.18
CA GLU A 712 11.36 -2.51 14.58
C GLU A 712 11.32 -1.65 13.30
N VAL A 713 11.94 -0.46 13.30
CA VAL A 713 12.02 0.40 12.10
C VAL A 713 12.93 -0.24 11.04
N LYS A 714 14.08 -0.80 11.44
CA LYS A 714 15.01 -1.47 10.53
C LYS A 714 14.33 -2.62 9.76
N ALA A 715 13.56 -3.45 10.46
CA ALA A 715 12.81 -4.55 9.85
C ALA A 715 11.78 -4.03 8.83
N LYS A 716 11.07 -2.95 9.15
CA LYS A 716 10.09 -2.35 8.25
C LYS A 716 10.71 -1.69 7.03
N LEU A 717 11.85 -0.99 7.18
CA LEU A 717 12.58 -0.41 6.05
C LEU A 717 13.13 -1.48 5.08
N ALA A 718 13.54 -2.65 5.59
CA ALA A 718 13.95 -3.76 4.73
C ALA A 718 12.76 -4.30 3.91
N GLN A 719 11.59 -4.49 4.54
CA GLN A 719 10.37 -4.89 3.84
C GLN A 719 9.92 -3.80 2.84
N HIS A 720 10.02 -2.53 3.22
CA HIS A 720 9.70 -1.38 2.38
C HIS A 720 10.55 -1.36 1.09
N GLU A 721 11.85 -1.62 1.18
CA GLU A 721 12.73 -1.70 -0.01
C GLU A 721 12.31 -2.83 -0.97
N ALA A 722 11.94 -3.99 -0.42
CA ALA A 722 11.44 -5.12 -1.19
C ALA A 722 10.10 -4.80 -1.88
N ASP A 723 9.17 -4.19 -1.16
CA ASP A 723 7.86 -3.80 -1.69
C ASP A 723 7.97 -2.69 -2.74
N ALA A 724 8.81 -1.67 -2.52
CA ALA A 724 9.09 -0.63 -3.51
C ALA A 724 9.69 -1.21 -4.80
N SER A 725 10.59 -2.20 -4.66
CA SER A 725 11.15 -2.92 -5.81
C SER A 725 10.08 -3.72 -6.55
N SER A 726 9.18 -4.41 -5.83
CA SER A 726 8.05 -5.12 -6.43
C SER A 726 7.11 -4.17 -7.19
N TRP A 727 6.81 -3.01 -6.62
CA TRP A 727 6.02 -1.95 -7.26
C TRP A 727 6.65 -1.48 -8.57
N ARG A 728 7.95 -1.13 -8.56
CA ARG A 728 8.70 -0.80 -9.78
C ARG A 728 8.62 -1.93 -10.80
N ASP A 729 8.98 -3.16 -10.40
CA ASP A 729 9.16 -4.25 -11.34
C ASP A 729 7.84 -4.66 -11.98
N THR A 730 6.76 -4.78 -11.20
CA THR A 730 5.43 -5.11 -11.72
C THR A 730 4.93 -4.02 -12.67
N SER A 731 5.00 -2.74 -12.26
CA SER A 731 4.48 -1.64 -13.06
C SER A 731 5.29 -1.40 -14.32
N VAL A 732 6.63 -1.28 -14.21
CA VAL A 732 7.51 -1.05 -15.37
C VAL A 732 7.40 -2.19 -16.38
N ASN A 733 7.37 -3.44 -15.94
CA ASN A 733 7.22 -4.57 -16.86
C ASN A 733 5.87 -4.53 -17.58
N TYR A 734 4.79 -4.17 -16.90
CA TYR A 734 3.48 -4.00 -17.52
C TYR A 734 3.48 -2.87 -18.56
N TRP A 735 3.98 -1.68 -18.21
CA TRP A 735 4.07 -0.55 -19.15
C TRP A 735 4.92 -0.86 -20.38
N ARG A 736 5.97 -1.65 -20.19
CA ARG A 736 6.88 -2.07 -21.26
C ARG A 736 6.19 -2.87 -22.36
N GLU A 737 5.17 -3.65 -21.99
CA GLU A 737 4.38 -4.44 -22.95
C GLU A 737 3.63 -3.54 -23.95
N PHE A 738 3.29 -2.31 -23.55
CA PHE A 738 2.61 -1.32 -24.39
C PHE A 738 3.59 -0.38 -25.09
N SER A 739 4.64 0.08 -24.38
CA SER A 739 5.60 1.01 -24.96
C SER A 739 6.47 0.37 -26.05
N GLY A 740 6.69 -0.96 -25.99
CA GLY A 740 7.59 -1.68 -26.89
C GLY A 740 9.07 -1.28 -26.76
N ARG A 741 9.43 -0.51 -25.72
CA ARG A 741 10.76 0.08 -25.54
C ARG A 741 11.58 -0.72 -24.52
N PRO A 742 12.92 -0.82 -24.68
CA PRO A 742 13.78 -1.37 -23.65
C PRO A 742 13.83 -0.43 -22.44
N ASN A 743 14.12 -0.99 -21.25
CA ASN A 743 14.43 -0.17 -20.09
C ASN A 743 15.69 0.68 -20.39
N PRO A 744 15.68 1.98 -20.06
CA PRO A 744 16.85 2.81 -20.23
C PRO A 744 17.92 2.41 -19.19
N VAL A 745 19.16 2.27 -19.64
CA VAL A 745 20.30 1.80 -18.83
C VAL A 745 21.36 2.87 -18.58
N ASP A 746 21.35 3.94 -19.38
CA ASP A 746 22.20 5.12 -19.22
C ASP A 746 21.32 6.39 -19.30
N GLY A 747 21.75 7.48 -18.64
CA GLY A 747 21.02 8.76 -18.63
C GLY A 747 20.09 8.97 -17.43
N GLY A 748 19.98 7.98 -16.54
CA GLY A 748 19.32 8.09 -15.26
C GLY A 748 20.20 8.71 -14.17
N PRO A 749 19.61 9.23 -13.07
CA PRO A 749 20.33 10.03 -12.08
C PRO A 749 21.52 9.34 -11.40
N LEU A 750 21.50 8.01 -11.28
CA LEU A 750 22.56 7.23 -10.63
C LEU A 750 23.33 6.32 -11.59
N SER A 751 23.23 6.53 -12.91
CA SER A 751 23.95 5.74 -13.92
C SER A 751 25.47 5.93 -13.80
N ALA A 752 26.25 4.89 -14.11
CA ALA A 752 27.70 4.91 -13.93
C ALA A 752 28.47 4.26 -15.07
N ALA A 753 29.70 4.72 -15.27
CA ALA A 753 30.73 4.04 -16.04
C ALA A 753 31.78 3.46 -15.07
N ILE A 754 32.08 2.16 -15.22
CA ILE A 754 32.98 1.42 -14.33
C ILE A 754 34.08 0.75 -15.16
N THR A 755 35.34 1.05 -14.86
CA THR A 755 36.50 0.54 -15.62
C THR A 755 37.11 -0.66 -14.92
N VAL A 756 36.89 -1.86 -15.47
CA VAL A 756 37.41 -3.14 -14.94
C VAL A 756 38.56 -3.61 -15.81
N GLY A 757 39.75 -3.81 -15.22
CA GLY A 757 40.93 -4.28 -15.97
C GLY A 757 41.36 -3.35 -17.10
N GLY A 758 41.09 -2.05 -16.98
CA GLY A 758 41.36 -1.04 -18.01
C GLY A 758 40.26 -0.87 -19.07
N VAL A 759 39.15 -1.63 -19.00
CA VAL A 759 38.02 -1.55 -19.93
C VAL A 759 36.82 -0.84 -19.27
N GLU A 760 36.42 0.32 -19.80
CA GLU A 760 35.23 1.04 -19.34
C GLU A 760 33.95 0.29 -19.75
N ARG A 761 33.06 0.05 -18.78
CA ARG A 761 31.74 -0.57 -18.97
C ARG A 761 30.64 0.41 -18.59
N ARG A 762 29.55 0.40 -19.35
CA ARG A 762 28.34 1.23 -19.19
C ARG A 762 27.09 0.38 -19.45
N GLY A 763 25.90 0.99 -19.42
CA GLY A 763 24.65 0.30 -19.74
C GLY A 763 24.20 -0.66 -18.65
N PHE A 764 24.43 -0.29 -17.39
CA PHE A 764 23.99 -1.07 -16.24
C PHE A 764 22.51 -0.79 -15.97
N ASP A 765 21.67 -1.84 -15.97
CA ASP A 765 20.29 -1.71 -15.55
C ASP A 765 20.22 -1.30 -14.08
N LEU A 766 19.67 -0.12 -13.79
CA LEU A 766 19.55 0.41 -12.43
C LEU A 766 18.66 -0.45 -11.51
N SER A 767 17.86 -1.38 -12.06
CA SER A 767 16.97 -2.26 -11.28
C SER A 767 17.70 -3.48 -10.73
N ALA A 768 18.76 -3.92 -11.40
CA ALA A 768 19.49 -5.13 -11.06
C ALA A 768 20.22 -4.99 -9.70
N SER A 769 20.12 -6.00 -8.85
CA SER A 769 20.79 -5.99 -7.53
C SER A 769 22.28 -6.30 -7.63
N ALA A 770 22.72 -7.01 -8.68
CA ALA A 770 24.10 -7.33 -8.97
C ALA A 770 24.33 -7.51 -10.48
N TYR A 771 25.60 -7.51 -10.90
CA TYR A 771 26.01 -7.64 -12.29
C TYR A 771 27.14 -8.65 -12.42
N THR A 772 27.06 -9.52 -13.42
CA THR A 772 28.11 -10.47 -13.76
C THR A 772 29.05 -9.84 -14.78
N ILE A 773 30.33 -9.78 -14.45
CA ILE A 773 31.37 -9.17 -15.29
C ILE A 773 32.31 -10.27 -15.78
N PRO A 774 32.20 -10.67 -17.06
CA PRO A 774 33.14 -11.62 -17.65
C PRO A 774 34.52 -10.96 -17.80
N VAL A 775 35.55 -11.66 -17.30
CA VAL A 775 36.96 -11.25 -17.35
C VAL A 775 37.78 -12.36 -18.00
N LYS A 776 38.55 -11.99 -19.02
CA LYS A 776 39.43 -12.92 -19.77
C LYS A 776 40.50 -13.52 -18.86
N ALA A 777 40.95 -14.73 -19.20
CA ALA A 777 42.04 -15.40 -18.50
C ALA A 777 43.30 -14.51 -18.47
N GLY A 778 43.88 -14.34 -17.29
CA GLY A 778 45.06 -13.48 -17.07
C GLY A 778 44.80 -11.97 -17.09
N ALA A 779 43.57 -11.52 -17.39
CA ALA A 779 43.21 -10.10 -17.29
C ALA A 779 42.97 -9.68 -15.83
N SER A 780 43.27 -8.41 -15.52
CA SER A 780 43.03 -7.87 -14.19
C SER A 780 41.52 -7.74 -13.91
N ARG A 781 41.10 -8.20 -12.73
CA ARG A 781 39.73 -8.05 -12.21
C ARG A 781 39.54 -6.77 -11.39
N THR A 782 40.56 -5.93 -11.32
CA THR A 782 40.55 -4.71 -10.51
C THR A 782 39.79 -3.59 -11.22
N ILE A 783 38.89 -2.94 -10.51
CA ILE A 783 38.31 -1.65 -10.87
C ILE A 783 39.39 -0.58 -10.73
N THR A 784 39.67 0.09 -11.83
CA THR A 784 40.73 1.12 -11.93
C THR A 784 40.18 2.54 -11.98
N ALA A 785 38.91 2.71 -12.36
CA ALA A 785 38.21 3.98 -12.36
C ALA A 785 36.69 3.78 -12.27
N VAL A 786 36.01 4.71 -11.61
CA VAL A 786 34.55 4.82 -11.58
C VAL A 786 34.16 6.26 -11.87
N ARG A 787 33.07 6.45 -12.61
CA ARG A 787 32.54 7.78 -12.94
C ARG A 787 31.03 7.74 -12.98
N ALA A 788 30.37 8.63 -12.22
CA ALA A 788 28.95 8.86 -12.39
C ALA A 788 28.68 9.56 -13.74
N LEU A 789 27.63 9.14 -14.44
CA LEU A 789 27.26 9.72 -15.74
C LEU A 789 26.42 10.99 -15.60
N ASP A 790 25.68 11.13 -14.49
CA ASP A 790 25.03 12.37 -14.10
C ASP A 790 26.06 13.31 -13.41
N PRO A 791 26.26 14.55 -13.88
CA PRO A 791 27.22 15.49 -13.29
C PRO A 791 26.95 15.85 -11.83
N GLY A 792 25.71 15.72 -11.37
CA GLY A 792 25.30 15.95 -9.97
C GLY A 792 25.52 14.76 -9.05
N ALA A 793 25.89 13.60 -9.58
CA ALA A 793 26.12 12.37 -8.82
C ALA A 793 27.62 12.15 -8.52
N ARG A 794 27.87 11.34 -7.48
CA ARG A 794 29.22 10.93 -7.05
C ARG A 794 29.32 9.41 -7.04
N ALA A 795 30.44 8.87 -7.51
CA ALA A 795 30.72 7.45 -7.52
C ALA A 795 31.99 7.14 -6.72
N GLU A 796 31.97 6.08 -5.92
CA GLU A 796 33.11 5.60 -5.15
C GLU A 796 33.18 4.07 -5.10
N ILE A 797 34.39 3.53 -5.01
CA ILE A 797 34.61 2.09 -4.79
C ILE A 797 34.55 1.85 -3.28
N VAL A 798 33.51 1.15 -2.82
CA VAL A 798 33.29 0.88 -1.39
C VAL A 798 34.10 -0.34 -0.93
N SER A 799 34.13 -1.39 -1.76
CA SER A 799 34.88 -2.61 -1.47
C SER A 799 35.29 -3.30 -2.77
N GLN A 800 36.36 -4.09 -2.71
CA GLN A 800 36.83 -4.91 -3.83
C GLN A 800 37.67 -6.09 -3.35
N SER A 801 37.39 -7.26 -3.91
CA SER A 801 38.14 -8.50 -3.79
C SER A 801 38.46 -9.06 -5.19
N ALA A 802 39.04 -10.27 -5.26
CA ALA A 802 39.33 -10.94 -6.52
C ALA A 802 38.07 -11.42 -7.28
N ASP A 803 36.95 -11.59 -6.57
CA ASP A 803 35.72 -12.19 -7.13
C ASP A 803 34.53 -11.22 -7.11
N GLN A 804 34.58 -10.16 -6.29
CA GLN A 804 33.49 -9.19 -6.19
C GLN A 804 33.98 -7.77 -5.90
N ALA A 805 33.26 -6.77 -6.38
CA ALA A 805 33.44 -5.37 -5.97
C ALA A 805 32.10 -4.66 -5.79
N VAL A 806 32.08 -3.64 -4.94
CA VAL A 806 30.91 -2.77 -4.72
C VAL A 806 31.28 -1.33 -5.04
N VAL A 807 30.57 -0.75 -6.00
CA VAL A 807 30.65 0.69 -6.32
C VAL A 807 29.36 1.36 -5.84
N LYS A 808 29.48 2.41 -5.04
CA LYS A 808 28.33 3.20 -4.58
C LYS A 808 28.23 4.48 -5.39
N VAL A 809 27.03 4.77 -5.87
CA VAL A 809 26.70 6.03 -6.53
C VAL A 809 25.62 6.75 -5.75
N THR A 810 25.84 8.03 -5.47
CA THR A 810 24.92 8.87 -4.68
C THR A 810 24.62 10.17 -5.40
N LYS A 811 23.41 10.69 -5.19
CA LYS A 811 22.98 12.01 -5.67
C LYS A 811 21.97 12.59 -4.68
N THR A 812 21.90 13.91 -4.56
CA THR A 812 20.71 14.56 -3.99
C THR A 812 19.90 15.12 -5.16
N ASP A 813 18.67 14.66 -5.29
CA ASP A 813 17.73 15.08 -6.35
C ASP A 813 16.58 15.91 -5.73
N PHE A 814 15.56 16.23 -6.51
CA PHE A 814 14.53 17.22 -6.15
C PHE A 814 13.77 16.91 -4.84
N PHE A 815 13.72 15.63 -4.41
CA PHE A 815 13.07 15.22 -3.16
C PHE A 815 14.01 14.61 -2.12
N GLY A 816 15.32 14.56 -2.39
CA GLY A 816 16.30 14.12 -1.40
C GLY A 816 17.36 13.15 -1.93
N PRO A 817 18.07 12.46 -1.02
CA PRO A 817 19.21 11.63 -1.38
C PRO A 817 18.77 10.31 -2.00
N LEU A 818 19.52 9.89 -3.01
CA LEU A 818 19.37 8.61 -3.71
C LEU A 818 20.69 7.85 -3.60
N VAL A 819 20.61 6.52 -3.48
CA VAL A 819 21.78 5.64 -3.51
C VAL A 819 21.57 4.44 -4.43
N LYS A 820 22.61 4.06 -5.16
CA LYS A 820 22.71 2.80 -5.91
C LYS A 820 24.01 2.12 -5.55
N ASN A 821 23.91 0.89 -5.07
CA ASN A 821 25.04 -0.01 -4.90
C ASN A 821 25.13 -0.92 -6.13
N TYR A 822 26.23 -0.82 -6.87
CA TYR A 822 26.59 -1.70 -7.96
C TYR A 822 27.43 -2.84 -7.41
N VAL A 823 26.82 -4.01 -7.21
CA VAL A 823 27.52 -5.23 -6.82
C VAL A 823 28.00 -5.94 -8.09
N LEU A 824 29.30 -6.03 -8.30
CA LEU A 824 29.93 -6.57 -9.50
C LEU A 824 30.59 -7.90 -9.16
N ASN A 825 30.16 -8.99 -9.78
CA ASN A 825 30.73 -10.33 -9.61
C ASN A 825 31.63 -10.64 -10.80
N PHE A 826 32.92 -10.86 -10.57
CA PHE A 826 33.88 -11.15 -11.64
C PHE A 826 33.91 -12.65 -11.92
N VAL A 827 33.63 -13.04 -13.16
CA VAL A 827 33.61 -14.45 -13.59
C VAL A 827 34.53 -14.68 -14.80
N PRO A 828 35.04 -15.91 -15.02
CA PRO A 828 35.73 -16.23 -16.27
C PRO A 828 34.86 -15.94 -17.50
N ASP A 829 35.44 -15.35 -18.54
CA ASP A 829 34.72 -15.00 -19.76
C ASP A 829 34.41 -16.24 -20.61
N THR A 830 33.15 -16.68 -20.57
CA THR A 830 32.61 -17.76 -21.40
C THR A 830 31.75 -17.25 -22.56
N THR A 831 31.86 -15.96 -22.91
CA THR A 831 31.01 -15.36 -23.95
C THR A 831 31.49 -15.67 -25.38
N LEU A 832 30.60 -15.54 -26.37
CA LEU A 832 30.93 -15.69 -27.78
C LEU A 832 31.36 -14.35 -28.40
N ALA A 833 32.40 -14.37 -29.24
CA ALA A 833 32.76 -13.27 -30.15
C ALA A 833 31.98 -13.34 -31.48
N ALA A 834 31.66 -14.54 -31.95
CA ALA A 834 30.88 -14.73 -33.18
C ALA A 834 30.10 -16.04 -33.11
N LEU A 835 28.92 -16.03 -33.73
CA LEU A 835 28.07 -17.20 -33.96
C LEU A 835 27.52 -17.10 -35.38
N ARG A 836 27.64 -18.16 -36.17
CA ARG A 836 27.29 -18.17 -37.59
C ARG A 836 26.44 -19.40 -37.93
N VAL A 837 25.50 -19.23 -38.86
CA VAL A 837 24.74 -20.32 -39.48
C VAL A 837 24.96 -20.24 -40.99
N ASN A 838 25.48 -21.31 -41.60
CA ASN A 838 25.90 -21.33 -43.01
C ASN A 838 26.80 -20.14 -43.37
N ARG A 839 27.73 -19.78 -42.47
CA ARG A 839 28.65 -18.63 -42.56
C ARG A 839 27.98 -17.24 -42.43
N HIS A 840 26.66 -17.15 -42.32
CA HIS A 840 25.97 -15.90 -42.00
C HIS A 840 26.05 -15.64 -40.50
N ALA A 841 26.58 -14.49 -40.11
CA ALA A 841 26.69 -14.11 -38.71
C ALA A 841 25.32 -13.80 -38.11
N LEU A 842 25.08 -14.33 -36.92
CA LEU A 842 23.97 -13.91 -36.06
C LEU A 842 24.40 -12.71 -35.23
N THR A 843 23.47 -11.81 -34.96
CA THR A 843 23.69 -10.67 -34.06
C THR A 843 23.67 -11.16 -32.62
N LEU A 844 24.86 -11.25 -32.00
CA LEU A 844 25.01 -11.65 -30.61
C LEU A 844 24.50 -10.59 -29.64
N LYS A 845 23.92 -11.04 -28.52
CA LYS A 845 23.53 -10.21 -27.37
C LYS A 845 24.10 -10.84 -26.09
N PRO A 846 24.61 -10.03 -25.13
CA PRO A 846 25.35 -10.53 -23.96
C PRO A 846 24.63 -11.59 -23.11
N GLU A 847 23.31 -11.42 -22.93
CA GLU A 847 22.45 -12.29 -22.10
C GLU A 847 21.79 -13.43 -22.91
N THR A 848 21.95 -13.44 -24.24
CA THR A 848 21.23 -14.37 -25.10
C THR A 848 22.03 -15.65 -25.28
N LEU A 849 21.56 -16.71 -24.64
CA LEU A 849 22.06 -18.07 -24.82
C LEU A 849 21.27 -18.87 -25.86
N SER A 850 20.13 -18.38 -26.34
CA SER A 850 19.34 -19.06 -27.38
C SER A 850 19.11 -18.15 -28.58
N TYR A 851 19.50 -18.60 -29.76
CA TYR A 851 19.33 -17.87 -31.01
C TYR A 851 18.46 -18.66 -31.97
N ASN A 852 17.61 -17.95 -32.70
CA ASN A 852 16.82 -18.52 -33.80
C ASN A 852 17.45 -18.08 -35.13
N ALA A 853 17.69 -19.02 -36.02
CA ALA A 853 18.27 -18.77 -37.33
C ALA A 853 17.32 -19.24 -38.43
N LEU A 854 16.90 -18.31 -39.29
CA LEU A 854 15.99 -18.60 -40.40
C LEU A 854 16.74 -19.22 -41.58
N VAL A 855 16.21 -20.32 -42.08
CA VAL A 855 16.66 -21.06 -43.26
C VAL A 855 15.62 -20.89 -44.37
N GLU A 856 16.06 -20.67 -45.62
CA GLU A 856 15.16 -20.54 -46.77
C GLU A 856 14.43 -21.87 -47.07
N THR A 857 13.18 -21.76 -47.53
CA THR A 857 12.36 -22.89 -47.95
C THR A 857 12.95 -23.59 -49.18
N GLY A 858 13.08 -24.92 -49.15
CA GLY A 858 13.56 -25.73 -50.29
C GLY A 858 15.07 -26.05 -50.30
N VAL A 859 15.81 -25.76 -49.23
CA VAL A 859 17.23 -26.16 -49.09
C VAL A 859 17.33 -27.56 -48.47
N ASP A 860 18.07 -28.48 -49.12
CA ASP A 860 18.10 -29.88 -48.72
C ASP A 860 19.14 -30.30 -47.66
N GLN A 861 20.05 -29.39 -47.31
CA GLN A 861 21.14 -29.64 -46.37
C GLN A 861 20.82 -29.11 -44.97
N VAL A 862 21.27 -29.82 -43.93
CA VAL A 862 21.20 -29.33 -42.55
C VAL A 862 22.16 -28.15 -42.40
N PRO A 863 21.70 -26.97 -41.92
CA PRO A 863 22.56 -25.81 -41.71
C PRO A 863 23.72 -26.10 -40.76
N VAL A 864 24.90 -25.56 -41.08
CA VAL A 864 26.11 -25.70 -40.27
C VAL A 864 26.27 -24.51 -39.35
N VAL A 865 26.37 -24.76 -38.05
CA VAL A 865 26.66 -23.76 -37.01
C VAL A 865 28.15 -23.70 -36.71
N ASP A 866 28.71 -22.49 -36.62
CA ASP A 866 30.11 -22.22 -36.23
C ASP A 866 30.14 -21.10 -35.19
N ALA A 867 31.09 -21.14 -34.26
CA ALA A 867 31.21 -20.14 -33.23
C ALA A 867 32.66 -19.94 -32.76
N THR A 868 32.96 -18.74 -32.26
CA THR A 868 34.27 -18.40 -31.67
C THR A 868 34.07 -17.72 -30.33
N ALA A 869 34.85 -18.09 -29.31
CA ALA A 869 34.79 -17.47 -27.98
C ALA A 869 35.37 -16.05 -27.97
N ALA A 870 34.89 -15.21 -27.04
CA ALA A 870 35.40 -13.87 -26.80
C ALA A 870 36.77 -13.86 -26.13
N ASP A 871 37.02 -14.84 -25.27
CA ASP A 871 38.35 -15.15 -24.74
C ASP A 871 39.03 -16.22 -25.62
N PRO A 872 40.17 -15.91 -26.27
CA PRO A 872 40.94 -16.90 -27.02
C PRO A 872 41.44 -18.08 -26.18
N ALA A 873 41.49 -17.94 -24.85
CA ALA A 873 41.85 -19.04 -23.94
C ALA A 873 40.70 -20.02 -23.69
N ALA A 874 39.46 -19.68 -24.08
CA ALA A 874 38.29 -20.53 -23.91
C ALA A 874 38.16 -21.54 -25.06
N THR A 875 37.70 -22.75 -24.74
CA THR A 875 37.44 -23.81 -25.72
C THR A 875 35.99 -23.76 -26.18
N VAL A 876 35.77 -23.81 -27.50
CA VAL A 876 34.42 -23.89 -28.11
C VAL A 876 34.19 -25.27 -28.70
N THR A 877 33.07 -25.90 -28.34
CA THR A 877 32.61 -27.17 -28.92
C THR A 877 31.23 -26.96 -29.54
N VAL A 878 31.03 -27.36 -30.80
CA VAL A 878 29.74 -27.24 -31.49
C VAL A 878 29.17 -28.63 -31.79
N GLU A 879 28.03 -28.93 -31.19
CA GLU A 879 27.15 -30.05 -31.53
C GLU A 879 26.15 -29.56 -32.59
N GLN A 880 26.24 -30.07 -33.82
CA GLN A 880 25.36 -29.67 -34.93
C GLN A 880 23.93 -30.18 -34.73
N ALA A 881 22.96 -29.47 -35.31
CA ALA A 881 21.58 -29.92 -35.32
C ALA A 881 21.46 -31.26 -36.09
N PRO A 882 20.64 -32.21 -35.61
CA PRO A 882 20.45 -33.49 -36.30
C PRO A 882 19.52 -33.39 -37.52
N THR A 883 18.71 -32.33 -37.59
CA THR A 883 17.69 -32.10 -38.63
C THR A 883 17.72 -30.64 -39.09
N ARG A 884 17.09 -30.37 -40.25
CA ARG A 884 17.02 -29.01 -40.83
C ARG A 884 16.31 -27.98 -39.95
N THR A 885 15.40 -28.46 -39.11
CA THR A 885 14.61 -27.64 -38.19
C THR A 885 14.88 -27.97 -36.72
N GLY A 886 16.07 -28.51 -36.44
CA GLY A 886 16.52 -28.89 -35.10
C GLY A 886 17.33 -27.79 -34.41
N ALA A 887 17.95 -28.13 -33.28
CA ALA A 887 18.80 -27.21 -32.54
C ALA A 887 20.26 -27.68 -32.52
N ALA A 888 21.19 -26.77 -32.77
CA ALA A 888 22.62 -26.98 -32.51
C ALA A 888 22.98 -26.44 -31.12
N LYS A 889 23.98 -27.03 -30.46
CA LYS A 889 24.50 -26.56 -29.17
C LYS A 889 25.96 -26.14 -29.29
N VAL A 890 26.28 -24.94 -28.86
CA VAL A 890 27.63 -24.40 -28.79
C VAL A 890 28.02 -24.28 -27.32
N THR A 891 28.98 -25.08 -26.86
CA THR A 891 29.51 -25.02 -25.49
C THR A 891 30.82 -24.23 -25.48
N VAL A 892 30.89 -23.19 -24.65
CA VAL A 892 32.10 -22.41 -24.39
C VAL A 892 32.58 -22.72 -22.98
N ALA A 893 33.81 -23.24 -22.84
CA ALA A 893 34.44 -23.58 -21.57
C ALA A 893 35.67 -22.69 -21.31
N ASN A 894 35.76 -22.07 -20.15
CA ASN A 894 36.91 -21.28 -19.72
C ASN A 894 37.27 -21.63 -18.26
N GLY A 895 38.27 -22.49 -18.07
CA GLY A 895 38.56 -23.10 -16.77
C GLY A 895 37.42 -24.05 -16.33
N THR A 896 36.89 -23.84 -15.12
CA THR A 896 35.73 -24.59 -14.60
C THR A 896 34.38 -23.97 -15.00
N ALA A 897 34.38 -22.80 -15.62
CA ALA A 897 33.15 -22.13 -16.05
C ALA A 897 32.75 -22.60 -17.46
N THR A 898 31.45 -22.84 -17.66
CA THR A 898 30.88 -23.27 -18.94
C THR A 898 29.59 -22.52 -19.23
N ALA A 899 29.44 -22.07 -20.48
CA ALA A 899 28.17 -21.56 -21.02
C ALA A 899 27.76 -22.41 -22.23
N VAL A 900 26.45 -22.68 -22.35
CA VAL A 900 25.89 -23.42 -23.48
C VAL A 900 24.92 -22.51 -24.24
N TYR A 901 25.21 -22.29 -25.51
CA TYR A 901 24.37 -21.56 -26.44
C TYR A 901 23.58 -22.54 -27.31
N THR A 902 22.30 -22.31 -27.50
CA THR A 902 21.43 -23.07 -28.39
C THR A 902 21.15 -22.27 -29.65
N VAL A 903 21.25 -22.89 -30.82
CA VAL A 903 20.86 -22.29 -32.11
C VAL A 903 19.74 -23.12 -32.70
N ASN A 904 18.51 -22.62 -32.62
CA ASN A 904 17.35 -23.25 -33.24
C ASN A 904 17.33 -22.86 -34.73
N LEU A 905 17.20 -23.86 -35.59
CA LEU A 905 17.12 -23.68 -37.03
C LEU A 905 15.65 -23.66 -37.40
N ASP A 906 15.15 -22.51 -37.84
CA ASP A 906 13.74 -22.30 -38.19
C ASP A 906 13.59 -22.09 -39.69
N THR A 907 12.41 -22.36 -40.25
CA THR A 907 12.15 -22.20 -41.68
C THR A 907 11.44 -20.88 -41.91
N ARG A 908 11.82 -20.15 -42.95
CA ARG A 908 11.09 -18.93 -43.33
C ARG A 908 9.65 -19.26 -43.73
N LEU A 909 8.69 -18.70 -43.00
CA LEU A 909 7.26 -18.83 -43.24
C LEU A 909 6.87 -17.95 -44.43
N ARG A 910 6.11 -18.52 -45.37
CA ARG A 910 5.59 -17.83 -46.57
C ARG A 910 4.08 -17.97 -46.74
N GLY A 911 3.38 -18.54 -45.77
CA GLY A 911 1.97 -18.91 -45.91
C GLY A 911 0.96 -17.81 -45.55
N SER A 912 1.35 -16.53 -45.63
CA SER A 912 0.36 -15.44 -45.59
C SER A 912 -0.62 -15.61 -46.76
N ASP A 913 -1.91 -15.42 -46.48
CA ASP A 913 -2.98 -15.60 -47.46
C ASP A 913 -4.03 -14.49 -47.26
N GLU A 914 -4.25 -13.68 -48.29
CA GLU A 914 -5.31 -12.66 -48.33
C GLU A 914 -6.63 -13.24 -48.86
N PHE A 915 -6.68 -14.54 -49.18
CA PHE A 915 -7.86 -15.26 -49.65
C PHE A 915 -8.49 -14.69 -50.94
N ASP A 916 -7.69 -14.07 -51.80
CA ASP A 916 -8.12 -13.50 -53.09
C ASP A 916 -8.48 -14.57 -54.16
N GLY A 917 -8.16 -15.84 -53.90
CA GLY A 917 -8.47 -16.97 -54.79
C GLY A 917 -9.92 -17.43 -54.74
N THR A 918 -10.24 -18.49 -55.48
CA THR A 918 -11.57 -19.14 -55.48
C THR A 918 -11.65 -20.38 -54.58
N ALA A 919 -10.53 -20.80 -54.00
CA ALA A 919 -10.41 -21.95 -53.10
C ALA A 919 -9.25 -21.74 -52.12
N LEU A 920 -9.17 -22.56 -51.06
CA LEU A 920 -8.02 -22.56 -50.14
C LEU A 920 -6.74 -22.98 -50.88
N GLY A 921 -5.65 -22.25 -50.66
CA GLY A 921 -4.34 -22.61 -51.18
C GLY A 921 -3.79 -23.92 -50.59
N SER A 922 -2.82 -24.52 -51.28
CA SER A 922 -2.25 -25.84 -50.92
C SER A 922 -1.47 -25.86 -49.60
N GLN A 923 -1.17 -24.70 -49.03
CA GLN A 923 -0.54 -24.57 -47.71
C GLN A 923 -1.48 -24.92 -46.54
N TRP A 924 -2.79 -24.96 -46.78
CA TRP A 924 -3.79 -25.20 -45.75
C TRP A 924 -4.13 -26.68 -45.60
N GLN A 925 -4.16 -27.13 -44.36
CA GLN A 925 -4.62 -28.43 -43.90
C GLN A 925 -5.83 -28.22 -42.98
N VAL A 926 -6.90 -28.99 -43.19
CA VAL A 926 -8.11 -28.83 -42.38
C VAL A 926 -8.31 -30.01 -41.44
N VAL A 927 -8.31 -29.74 -40.13
CA VAL A 927 -8.69 -30.73 -39.12
C VAL A 927 -10.21 -30.83 -39.07
N ARG A 928 -10.70 -32.08 -39.13
CA ARG A 928 -12.14 -32.44 -39.11
C ARG A 928 -12.94 -31.65 -40.17
N PRO A 929 -12.71 -31.90 -41.46
CA PRO A 929 -13.30 -31.12 -42.56
C PRO A 929 -14.83 -31.30 -42.70
N ASP A 930 -15.51 -30.20 -42.99
CA ASP A 930 -16.86 -30.10 -43.54
C ASP A 930 -16.88 -29.01 -44.61
N ASP A 931 -16.79 -29.41 -45.87
CA ASP A 931 -16.74 -28.52 -47.03
C ASP A 931 -18.05 -27.76 -47.27
N ALA A 932 -19.19 -28.23 -46.74
CA ALA A 932 -20.46 -27.50 -46.86
C ALA A 932 -20.50 -26.25 -45.96
N ARG A 933 -19.58 -26.16 -45.00
CA ARG A 933 -19.51 -25.12 -43.96
C ARG A 933 -18.23 -24.27 -44.03
N ARG A 934 -17.46 -24.38 -45.11
CA ARG A 934 -16.36 -23.44 -45.44
C ARG A 934 -16.40 -23.05 -46.91
N ARG A 935 -15.96 -21.84 -47.24
CA ARG A 935 -15.75 -21.39 -48.63
C ARG A 935 -14.81 -20.20 -48.67
N VAL A 936 -14.06 -20.04 -49.76
CA VAL A 936 -13.37 -18.79 -50.06
C VAL A 936 -14.27 -17.98 -50.99
N GLN A 937 -14.64 -16.77 -50.60
CA GLN A 937 -15.48 -15.87 -51.40
C GLN A 937 -15.19 -14.42 -51.06
N ASN A 938 -15.25 -13.53 -52.06
CA ASN A 938 -15.13 -12.08 -51.91
C ASN A 938 -13.85 -11.62 -51.16
N GLY A 939 -12.71 -12.28 -51.39
CA GLY A 939 -11.45 -11.94 -50.70
C GLY A 939 -11.46 -12.34 -49.22
N SER A 940 -12.16 -13.42 -48.86
CA SER A 940 -12.20 -13.91 -47.48
C SER A 940 -12.39 -15.42 -47.41
N LEU A 941 -11.76 -16.05 -46.42
CA LEU A 941 -12.18 -17.38 -45.96
C LEU A 941 -13.41 -17.22 -45.07
N VAL A 942 -14.54 -17.80 -45.46
CA VAL A 942 -15.76 -17.80 -44.66
C VAL A 942 -15.95 -19.16 -44.01
N LEU A 943 -15.92 -19.18 -42.67
CA LEU A 943 -16.26 -20.34 -41.86
C LEU A 943 -17.65 -20.14 -41.26
N THR A 944 -18.58 -21.02 -41.60
CA THR A 944 -19.89 -21.06 -40.92
C THR A 944 -19.73 -21.88 -39.64
N SER A 945 -19.94 -21.25 -38.49
CA SER A 945 -19.79 -21.88 -37.18
C SER A 945 -20.68 -23.13 -37.05
N GLN A 946 -20.16 -24.18 -36.41
CA GLN A 946 -20.88 -25.43 -36.16
C GLN A 946 -20.76 -25.82 -34.69
N ALA A 947 -21.70 -26.65 -34.23
CA ALA A 947 -21.68 -27.20 -32.89
C ALA A 947 -20.42 -28.08 -32.70
N GLY A 948 -19.53 -27.65 -31.82
CA GLY A 948 -18.28 -28.31 -31.50
C GLY A 948 -17.61 -27.72 -30.27
N ASP A 949 -16.69 -28.47 -29.69
CA ASP A 949 -15.88 -28.04 -28.55
C ASP A 949 -14.43 -28.43 -28.83
N LEU A 950 -13.48 -27.57 -28.43
CA LEU A 950 -12.04 -27.83 -28.54
C LEU A 950 -11.42 -28.10 -27.15
N GLN A 951 -12.17 -27.93 -26.06
CA GLN A 951 -11.65 -28.06 -24.71
C GLN A 951 -11.86 -29.47 -24.13
N GLY A 952 -10.86 -29.94 -23.38
CA GLY A 952 -10.90 -31.17 -22.61
C GLY A 952 -10.98 -32.42 -23.49
N SER A 953 -11.90 -33.34 -23.17
CA SER A 953 -12.03 -34.61 -23.90
C SER A 953 -13.05 -34.59 -25.06
N THR A 954 -13.68 -33.45 -25.35
CA THR A 954 -14.76 -33.39 -26.34
C THR A 954 -14.20 -33.30 -27.77
N ASN A 955 -13.35 -32.30 -28.05
CA ASN A 955 -12.53 -32.19 -29.26
C ASN A 955 -13.26 -32.44 -30.60
N THR A 956 -14.49 -31.93 -30.70
CA THR A 956 -15.38 -32.07 -31.86
C THR A 956 -15.39 -30.86 -32.80
N ALA A 957 -14.72 -29.75 -32.45
CA ALA A 957 -14.68 -28.56 -33.30
C ALA A 957 -14.14 -28.87 -34.71
N ARG A 958 -14.96 -28.59 -35.72
CA ARG A 958 -14.68 -28.88 -37.15
C ARG A 958 -14.07 -27.66 -37.84
N ASN A 959 -13.50 -27.89 -39.03
CA ASN A 959 -12.95 -26.83 -39.88
C ASN A 959 -11.87 -25.97 -39.20
N LEU A 960 -10.95 -26.59 -38.46
CA LEU A 960 -9.73 -25.89 -38.04
C LEU A 960 -8.81 -25.81 -39.25
N VAL A 961 -8.67 -24.61 -39.84
CA VAL A 961 -7.92 -24.40 -41.08
C VAL A 961 -6.51 -23.93 -40.72
N LEU A 962 -5.53 -24.83 -40.86
CA LEU A 962 -4.20 -24.69 -40.29
C LEU A 962 -3.11 -24.82 -41.36
N GLN A 963 -1.97 -24.17 -41.17
CA GLN A 963 -0.78 -24.35 -41.97
C GLN A 963 0.40 -24.73 -41.08
N ASP A 964 1.42 -25.37 -41.64
CA ASP A 964 2.61 -25.77 -40.90
C ASP A 964 3.42 -24.52 -40.50
N VAL A 965 3.86 -24.48 -39.24
CA VAL A 965 4.69 -23.40 -38.68
C VAL A 965 5.84 -23.99 -37.87
N ASN A 966 6.93 -23.24 -37.74
CA ASN A 966 8.02 -23.55 -36.84
C ASN A 966 8.65 -22.26 -36.29
N GLY A 967 9.33 -22.39 -35.15
CA GLY A 967 10.07 -21.29 -34.54
C GLY A 967 9.18 -20.18 -33.99
N ASP A 968 9.72 -18.97 -34.03
CA ASP A 968 9.04 -17.75 -33.59
C ASP A 968 8.28 -17.10 -34.74
N TRP A 969 7.04 -16.71 -34.49
CA TRP A 969 6.18 -16.15 -35.52
C TRP A 969 5.12 -15.21 -34.95
N THR A 970 4.62 -14.33 -35.80
CA THR A 970 3.46 -13.48 -35.49
C THR A 970 2.40 -13.66 -36.56
N THR A 971 1.18 -13.94 -36.12
CA THR A 971 0.00 -14.03 -36.98
C THR A 971 -0.94 -12.87 -36.72
N GLU A 972 -1.55 -12.34 -37.79
CA GLU A 972 -2.61 -11.34 -37.73
C GLU A 972 -3.77 -11.74 -38.63
N THR A 973 -4.98 -11.49 -38.16
CA THR A 973 -6.19 -11.67 -38.95
C THR A 973 -7.19 -10.57 -38.62
N LYS A 974 -7.95 -10.14 -39.63
CA LYS A 974 -9.21 -9.44 -39.44
C LYS A 974 -10.35 -10.44 -39.56
N VAL A 975 -11.27 -10.42 -38.61
CA VAL A 975 -12.47 -11.26 -38.60
C VAL A 975 -13.70 -10.38 -38.65
N VAL A 976 -14.59 -10.63 -39.60
CA VAL A 976 -15.88 -9.93 -39.74
C VAL A 976 -17.01 -10.93 -39.49
N PHE A 977 -17.82 -10.66 -38.48
CA PHE A 977 -18.96 -11.49 -38.12
C PHE A 977 -20.21 -11.04 -38.88
N SER A 978 -20.98 -11.99 -39.42
CA SER A 978 -22.22 -11.68 -40.17
C SER A 978 -23.33 -11.05 -39.32
N ARG A 979 -23.22 -11.15 -38.00
CA ARG A 979 -24.08 -10.54 -36.97
C ARG A 979 -23.33 -10.50 -35.63
N PRO A 980 -23.78 -9.69 -34.66
CA PRO A 980 -23.29 -9.81 -33.29
C PRO A 980 -23.44 -11.25 -32.76
N LEU A 981 -22.47 -11.67 -31.94
CA LEU A 981 -22.57 -12.94 -31.24
C LEU A 981 -23.79 -12.89 -30.31
N ALA A 982 -24.57 -13.97 -30.27
CA ALA A 982 -25.85 -14.05 -29.57
C ALA A 982 -26.00 -15.32 -28.73
N GLN A 983 -25.20 -16.36 -28.99
CA GLN A 983 -25.33 -17.66 -28.32
C GLN A 983 -24.02 -18.11 -27.68
N ASN A 984 -24.11 -18.88 -26.60
CA ASN A 984 -22.96 -19.38 -25.86
C ASN A 984 -21.93 -20.07 -26.76
N ASN A 985 -20.67 -19.72 -26.55
CA ASN A 985 -19.49 -20.18 -27.27
C ASN A 985 -19.48 -19.87 -28.78
N GLU A 986 -20.38 -19.04 -29.31
CA GLU A 986 -20.14 -18.47 -30.63
C GLU A 986 -18.80 -17.75 -30.62
N GLN A 987 -17.89 -18.17 -31.51
CA GLN A 987 -16.53 -17.65 -31.52
C GLN A 987 -15.80 -17.88 -32.83
N ALA A 988 -14.82 -17.02 -33.07
CA ALA A 988 -13.85 -17.15 -34.14
C ALA A 988 -12.53 -16.47 -33.78
N GLY A 989 -11.43 -16.95 -34.37
CA GLY A 989 -10.12 -16.34 -34.17
C GLY A 989 -8.95 -17.17 -34.69
N VAL A 990 -7.80 -17.01 -34.03
CA VAL A 990 -6.53 -17.62 -34.39
C VAL A 990 -6.17 -18.75 -33.42
N LEU A 991 -5.60 -19.83 -33.94
CA LEU A 991 -5.23 -21.03 -33.21
C LEU A 991 -3.77 -21.41 -33.50
N ALA A 992 -2.98 -21.64 -32.45
CA ALA A 992 -1.71 -22.37 -32.48
C ALA A 992 -1.99 -23.79 -31.97
N TYR A 993 -1.73 -24.81 -32.79
CA TYR A 993 -2.21 -26.17 -32.58
C TYR A 993 -1.07 -27.19 -32.67
N ALA A 994 -0.76 -27.86 -31.56
CA ALA A 994 0.07 -29.07 -31.58
C ALA A 994 -0.83 -30.30 -31.77
N ASP A 995 -1.81 -30.44 -30.88
CA ASP A 995 -2.83 -31.48 -30.90
C ASP A 995 -4.07 -31.04 -30.09
N ASP A 996 -5.07 -31.91 -29.98
CA ASP A 996 -6.32 -31.65 -29.28
C ASP A 996 -6.17 -31.47 -27.75
N GLN A 997 -5.00 -31.78 -27.16
CA GLN A 997 -4.72 -31.57 -25.74
C GLN A 997 -3.70 -30.44 -25.49
N ASN A 998 -3.14 -29.86 -26.56
CA ASN A 998 -2.06 -28.90 -26.52
C ASN A 998 -2.24 -27.82 -27.61
N TYR A 999 -2.85 -26.70 -27.23
CA TYR A 999 -3.07 -25.58 -28.15
C TYR A 999 -3.19 -24.24 -27.42
N VAL A 1000 -3.00 -23.14 -28.15
CA VAL A 1000 -3.28 -21.77 -27.72
C VAL A 1000 -4.22 -21.12 -28.73
N LYS A 1001 -5.35 -20.56 -28.28
CA LYS A 1001 -6.26 -19.78 -29.13
C LYS A 1001 -6.39 -18.34 -28.63
N VAL A 1002 -6.48 -17.41 -29.58
CA VAL A 1002 -7.03 -16.07 -29.34
C VAL A 1002 -8.33 -15.92 -30.13
N GLY A 1003 -9.40 -15.48 -29.50
CA GLY A 1003 -10.68 -15.35 -30.17
C GLY A 1003 -11.63 -14.35 -29.53
N TRP A 1004 -12.55 -13.85 -30.35
CA TRP A 1004 -13.74 -13.15 -29.88
C TRP A 1004 -14.82 -14.17 -29.56
N GLU A 1005 -15.33 -14.17 -28.33
CA GLU A 1005 -16.18 -15.23 -27.82
C GLU A 1005 -17.38 -14.70 -27.02
N MET A 1006 -18.55 -15.31 -27.24
CA MET A 1006 -19.71 -15.20 -26.35
C MET A 1006 -19.56 -16.20 -25.20
N ALA A 1007 -19.04 -15.75 -24.05
CA ALA A 1007 -18.89 -16.57 -22.85
C ALA A 1007 -20.25 -17.03 -22.27
N SER A 1008 -21.22 -16.12 -22.17
CA SER A 1008 -22.55 -16.42 -21.62
C SER A 1008 -23.64 -15.44 -22.10
N SER A 1009 -24.51 -15.86 -23.01
CA SER A 1009 -25.60 -15.08 -23.60
C SER A 1009 -26.66 -14.61 -22.59
N THR A 1010 -26.71 -15.20 -21.40
CA THR A 1010 -27.64 -14.84 -20.32
C THR A 1010 -27.05 -13.87 -19.28
N GLN A 1011 -25.74 -13.62 -19.29
CA GLN A 1011 -25.13 -12.68 -18.35
C GLN A 1011 -25.36 -11.24 -18.82
N ALA A 1012 -25.67 -10.36 -17.87
CA ALA A 1012 -25.89 -8.93 -18.15
C ALA A 1012 -24.59 -8.21 -18.56
N ILE A 1013 -23.45 -8.65 -18.03
CA ILE A 1013 -22.09 -8.14 -18.30
C ILE A 1013 -21.13 -9.31 -18.55
N ASN A 1014 -19.97 -9.06 -19.15
CA ASN A 1014 -18.94 -10.07 -19.46
C ASN A 1014 -19.41 -11.20 -20.39
N LYS A 1015 -20.61 -11.07 -20.98
CA LYS A 1015 -21.15 -12.04 -21.95
C LYS A 1015 -20.26 -12.17 -23.17
N LEU A 1016 -19.66 -11.08 -23.64
CA LEU A 1016 -18.65 -11.06 -24.68
C LEU A 1016 -17.26 -10.87 -24.08
N ARG A 1017 -16.26 -11.56 -24.65
CA ARG A 1017 -14.86 -11.48 -24.24
C ARG A 1017 -13.91 -11.65 -25.42
N VAL A 1018 -12.75 -11.00 -25.34
CA VAL A 1018 -11.56 -11.47 -26.09
C VAL A 1018 -10.86 -12.45 -25.17
N VAL A 1019 -10.60 -13.67 -25.63
CA VAL A 1019 -9.98 -14.71 -24.80
C VAL A 1019 -8.68 -15.18 -25.41
N LEU A 1020 -7.64 -15.26 -24.59
CA LEU A 1020 -6.44 -16.05 -24.80
C LEU A 1020 -6.58 -17.32 -23.96
N LEU A 1021 -6.83 -18.45 -24.61
CA LEU A 1021 -6.98 -19.74 -23.94
C LEU A 1021 -5.81 -20.64 -24.31
N ARG A 1022 -5.18 -21.22 -23.30
CA ARG A 1022 -4.22 -22.31 -23.45
C ARG A 1022 -4.84 -23.59 -22.92
N GLU A 1023 -4.79 -24.66 -23.70
CA GLU A 1023 -4.91 -26.01 -23.20
C GLU A 1023 -3.54 -26.69 -23.21
N GLN A 1024 -3.14 -27.29 -22.09
CA GLN A 1024 -1.90 -28.05 -21.97
C GLN A 1024 -2.19 -29.37 -21.26
N ASN A 1025 -1.83 -30.49 -21.88
CA ASN A 1025 -2.13 -31.84 -21.39
C ASN A 1025 -3.61 -31.99 -20.99
N GLY A 1026 -4.53 -31.42 -21.78
CA GLY A 1026 -5.98 -31.49 -21.53
C GLY A 1026 -6.52 -30.55 -20.44
N THR A 1027 -5.70 -29.64 -19.90
CA THR A 1027 -6.11 -28.65 -18.89
C THR A 1027 -6.13 -27.24 -19.47
N ALA A 1028 -7.30 -26.61 -19.49
CA ALA A 1028 -7.50 -25.26 -20.01
C ALA A 1028 -7.28 -24.17 -18.95
N THR A 1029 -6.62 -23.08 -19.35
CA THR A 1029 -6.47 -21.84 -18.59
C THR A 1029 -6.69 -20.64 -19.51
N THR A 1030 -7.33 -19.59 -19.01
CA THR A 1030 -7.70 -18.42 -19.83
C THR A 1030 -7.21 -17.11 -19.24
N ILE A 1031 -6.74 -16.22 -20.11
CA ILE A 1031 -6.63 -14.79 -19.88
C ILE A 1031 -7.67 -14.13 -20.79
N GLN A 1032 -8.37 -13.09 -20.32
CA GLN A 1032 -9.49 -12.54 -21.05
C GLN A 1032 -9.67 -11.05 -20.80
N VAL A 1033 -10.15 -10.34 -21.83
CA VAL A 1033 -10.69 -8.99 -21.72
C VAL A 1033 -12.19 -9.10 -21.58
N THR A 1034 -12.72 -8.55 -20.49
CA THR A 1034 -14.16 -8.49 -20.18
C THR A 1034 -14.57 -7.04 -19.91
N GLY A 1035 -15.74 -6.80 -19.31
CA GLY A 1035 -16.21 -5.44 -18.99
C GLY A 1035 -16.93 -4.73 -20.15
N ALA A 1036 -17.23 -3.44 -19.97
CA ALA A 1036 -17.98 -2.65 -20.94
C ALA A 1036 -17.19 -2.42 -22.24
N ASP A 1037 -15.89 -2.18 -22.13
CA ASP A 1037 -15.00 -2.08 -23.29
C ASP A 1037 -15.09 -3.33 -24.15
N ALA A 1038 -15.00 -4.53 -23.55
CA ALA A 1038 -15.16 -5.78 -24.28
C ALA A 1038 -16.46 -5.78 -25.08
N GLN A 1039 -17.60 -5.45 -24.46
CA GLN A 1039 -18.90 -5.47 -25.13
C GLN A 1039 -18.96 -4.58 -26.38
N ASN A 1040 -18.09 -3.58 -26.50
CA ASN A 1040 -18.07 -2.60 -27.58
C ASN A 1040 -16.86 -2.74 -28.53
N ILE A 1041 -15.94 -3.71 -28.31
CA ILE A 1041 -14.76 -3.91 -29.19
C ILE A 1041 -15.18 -4.12 -30.63
N VAL A 1042 -16.20 -4.96 -30.82
CA VAL A 1042 -16.80 -5.21 -32.13
C VAL A 1042 -17.90 -4.19 -32.35
N GLY A 1043 -17.54 -3.08 -32.98
CA GLY A 1043 -18.48 -2.02 -33.34
C GLY A 1043 -19.46 -2.40 -34.45
N ALA A 1044 -20.16 -1.41 -35.00
CA ALA A 1044 -21.19 -1.61 -36.03
C ALA A 1044 -20.69 -2.31 -37.32
N SER A 1045 -19.37 -2.29 -37.58
CA SER A 1045 -18.75 -3.00 -38.71
C SER A 1045 -18.72 -4.51 -38.55
N GLY A 1046 -18.95 -5.05 -37.34
CA GLY A 1046 -18.82 -6.46 -37.03
C GLY A 1046 -17.37 -6.98 -37.06
N ALA A 1047 -16.38 -6.08 -37.13
CA ALA A 1047 -14.98 -6.43 -37.33
C ALA A 1047 -14.15 -6.40 -36.03
N ILE A 1048 -13.20 -7.32 -35.93
CA ILE A 1048 -12.12 -7.32 -34.94
C ILE A 1048 -10.82 -7.78 -35.58
N TRP A 1049 -9.70 -7.21 -35.14
CA TRP A 1049 -8.37 -7.66 -35.52
C TRP A 1049 -7.76 -8.41 -34.35
N LEU A 1050 -7.21 -9.59 -34.62
CA LEU A 1050 -6.57 -10.45 -33.62
C LEU A 1050 -5.14 -10.72 -34.05
N ARG A 1051 -4.22 -10.62 -33.09
CA ARG A 1051 -2.81 -10.98 -33.28
C ARG A 1051 -2.40 -11.98 -32.20
N LEU A 1052 -1.69 -13.02 -32.64
CA LEU A 1052 -1.02 -13.97 -31.77
C LEU A 1052 0.46 -14.00 -32.16
N ALA A 1053 1.33 -13.63 -31.22
CA ALA A 1053 2.78 -13.64 -31.41
C ALA A 1053 3.39 -14.74 -30.53
N LYS A 1054 4.16 -15.63 -31.13
CA LYS A 1054 4.93 -16.69 -30.46
C LYS A 1054 6.41 -16.32 -30.41
N ALA A 1055 7.00 -16.43 -29.23
CA ALA A 1055 8.44 -16.37 -29.01
C ALA A 1055 8.87 -17.45 -28.00
N GLY A 1056 9.66 -18.42 -28.44
CA GLY A 1056 9.95 -19.63 -27.67
C GLY A 1056 8.66 -20.38 -27.35
N ASN A 1057 8.42 -20.68 -26.07
CA ASN A 1057 7.17 -21.29 -25.59
C ASN A 1057 6.10 -20.25 -25.19
N ALA A 1058 6.37 -18.95 -25.32
CA ALA A 1058 5.47 -17.88 -24.91
C ALA A 1058 4.61 -17.38 -26.07
N TYR A 1059 3.35 -17.07 -25.77
CA TYR A 1059 2.33 -16.61 -26.71
C TYR A 1059 1.70 -15.33 -26.18
N LYS A 1060 1.85 -14.22 -26.91
CA LYS A 1060 1.22 -12.94 -26.59
C LYS A 1060 0.01 -12.70 -27.49
N ALA A 1061 -1.08 -12.25 -26.91
CA ALA A 1061 -2.30 -11.95 -27.61
C ALA A 1061 -2.60 -10.44 -27.60
N TYR A 1062 -3.01 -9.95 -28.75
CA TYR A 1062 -3.42 -8.57 -28.96
C TYR A 1062 -4.74 -8.54 -29.72
N TYR A 1063 -5.48 -7.46 -29.52
CA TYR A 1063 -6.64 -7.16 -30.34
C TYR A 1063 -6.61 -5.70 -30.79
N SER A 1064 -7.35 -5.40 -31.84
CA SER A 1064 -7.59 -4.02 -32.28
C SER A 1064 -9.01 -3.89 -32.82
N SER A 1065 -9.60 -2.72 -32.61
CA SER A 1065 -10.91 -2.32 -33.17
C SER A 1065 -10.79 -1.58 -34.51
N ASP A 1066 -9.58 -1.17 -34.90
CA ASP A 1066 -9.34 -0.39 -36.14
C ASP A 1066 -8.22 -0.95 -37.02
N GLY A 1067 -7.46 -1.94 -36.54
CA GLY A 1067 -6.34 -2.55 -37.25
C GLY A 1067 -5.03 -1.77 -37.20
N THR A 1068 -5.01 -0.61 -36.55
CA THR A 1068 -3.85 0.30 -36.45
C THR A 1068 -3.34 0.43 -35.01
N VAL A 1069 -4.24 0.60 -34.03
CA VAL A 1069 -3.90 0.67 -32.61
C VAL A 1069 -4.10 -0.72 -32.00
N TRP A 1070 -3.00 -1.37 -31.65
CA TRP A 1070 -3.02 -2.70 -31.04
C TRP A 1070 -3.00 -2.61 -29.52
N ARG A 1071 -3.91 -3.36 -28.88
CA ARG A 1071 -4.01 -3.50 -27.43
C ARG A 1071 -3.52 -4.88 -27.03
N TYR A 1072 -2.42 -4.93 -26.29
CA TYR A 1072 -1.96 -6.14 -25.62
C TYR A 1072 -2.92 -6.48 -24.47
N PHE A 1073 -3.25 -7.75 -24.28
CA PHE A 1073 -4.12 -8.14 -23.17
C PHE A 1073 -3.70 -9.40 -22.40
N GLY A 1074 -2.58 -10.03 -22.79
CA GLY A 1074 -2.04 -11.13 -22.01
C GLY A 1074 -1.08 -12.02 -22.76
N ALA A 1075 -0.37 -12.83 -21.98
CA ALA A 1075 0.55 -13.85 -22.48
C ALA A 1075 0.36 -15.19 -21.75
N THR A 1076 0.60 -16.29 -22.43
CA THR A 1076 0.60 -17.64 -21.86
C THR A 1076 1.80 -18.43 -22.35
N THR A 1077 2.10 -19.58 -21.74
CA THR A 1077 3.16 -20.48 -22.19
C THR A 1077 2.62 -21.87 -22.48
N LEU A 1078 3.04 -22.46 -23.60
CA LEU A 1078 2.72 -23.83 -23.97
C LEU A 1078 4.00 -24.64 -24.13
N ASN A 1079 4.15 -25.71 -23.36
CA ASN A 1079 5.38 -26.51 -23.32
C ASN A 1079 5.54 -27.47 -24.50
N VAL A 1080 4.46 -27.75 -25.22
CA VAL A 1080 4.46 -28.59 -26.42
C VAL A 1080 4.42 -27.67 -27.63
N GLU A 1081 5.45 -27.74 -28.48
CA GLU A 1081 5.59 -26.89 -29.66
C GLU A 1081 4.46 -27.15 -30.68
N PRO A 1082 3.63 -26.14 -31.00
CA PRO A 1082 2.66 -26.22 -32.07
C PRO A 1082 3.35 -26.29 -33.43
N ALA A 1083 3.18 -27.41 -34.12
CA ALA A 1083 3.63 -27.55 -35.50
C ALA A 1083 2.71 -26.83 -36.50
N LYS A 1084 1.55 -26.31 -36.06
CA LYS A 1084 0.55 -25.69 -36.92
C LYS A 1084 -0.04 -24.42 -36.32
N ALA A 1085 -0.40 -23.46 -37.17
CA ALA A 1085 -1.19 -22.29 -36.79
C ALA A 1085 -2.22 -21.95 -37.87
N GLY A 1086 -3.32 -21.30 -37.49
CA GLY A 1086 -4.34 -20.91 -38.45
C GLY A 1086 -5.62 -20.40 -37.82
N LEU A 1087 -6.76 -20.67 -38.45
CA LEU A 1087 -8.04 -20.04 -38.18
C LEU A 1087 -9.08 -21.07 -37.69
N PHE A 1088 -9.97 -20.62 -36.81
CA PHE A 1088 -11.08 -21.44 -36.32
C PHE A 1088 -12.37 -20.62 -36.19
N ALA A 1089 -13.51 -21.28 -36.33
CA ALA A 1089 -14.81 -20.76 -35.92
C ALA A 1089 -15.75 -21.91 -35.52
N PHE A 1090 -16.35 -21.84 -34.34
CA PHE A 1090 -17.30 -22.85 -33.85
C PHE A 1090 -18.27 -22.25 -32.82
N ASN A 1091 -19.25 -23.04 -32.40
CA ASN A 1091 -20.22 -22.73 -31.34
C ASN A 1091 -20.53 -23.99 -30.51
N ARG A 1092 -21.28 -23.91 -29.39
CA ARG A 1092 -21.68 -25.11 -28.61
C ARG A 1092 -23.06 -25.64 -29.02
N ALA A 1093 -23.40 -26.86 -28.61
CA ALA A 1093 -24.70 -27.46 -28.85
C ALA A 1093 -25.86 -26.55 -28.38
N GLY A 1094 -26.87 -26.34 -29.25
CA GLY A 1094 -28.07 -25.55 -28.96
C GLY A 1094 -28.26 -24.26 -29.79
N THR A 1095 -27.34 -23.91 -30.69
CA THR A 1095 -27.48 -22.75 -31.60
C THR A 1095 -28.41 -23.06 -32.77
N SER A 1096 -29.43 -22.22 -33.00
CA SER A 1096 -30.39 -22.38 -34.11
C SER A 1096 -30.10 -21.49 -35.33
N THR A 1097 -29.10 -20.63 -35.26
CA THR A 1097 -28.75 -19.68 -36.34
C THR A 1097 -27.28 -19.80 -36.72
N ASP A 1098 -27.03 -19.84 -38.02
CA ASP A 1098 -25.67 -19.83 -38.54
C ASP A 1098 -24.99 -18.48 -38.24
N LEU A 1099 -23.78 -18.52 -37.71
CA LEU A 1099 -22.86 -17.39 -37.64
C LEU A 1099 -21.76 -17.61 -38.67
N GLN A 1100 -21.59 -16.66 -39.59
CA GLN A 1100 -20.48 -16.68 -40.52
C GLN A 1100 -19.37 -15.78 -39.98
N ALA A 1101 -18.17 -16.33 -39.86
CA ALA A 1101 -16.94 -15.59 -39.60
C ALA A 1101 -16.16 -15.49 -40.91
N ALA A 1102 -16.07 -14.29 -41.47
CA ALA A 1102 -15.28 -14.00 -42.65
C ALA A 1102 -13.89 -13.50 -42.21
N PHE A 1103 -12.84 -14.19 -42.65
CA PHE A 1103 -11.46 -13.83 -42.39
C PHE A 1103 -10.89 -13.21 -43.66
N ASP A 1104 -10.63 -11.89 -43.61
CA ASP A 1104 -10.14 -11.13 -44.78
C ASP A 1104 -8.69 -11.52 -45.14
N ALA A 1105 -7.89 -11.93 -44.15
CA ALA A 1105 -6.53 -12.39 -44.37
C ALA A 1105 -6.03 -13.21 -43.17
N PHE A 1106 -5.11 -14.13 -43.41
CA PHE A 1106 -4.21 -14.69 -42.40
C PHE A 1106 -2.78 -14.29 -42.77
N ARG A 1107 -2.23 -13.31 -42.06
CA ARG A 1107 -0.86 -12.84 -42.29
C ARG A 1107 0.04 -13.49 -41.27
N ILE A 1108 1.12 -14.13 -41.71
CA ILE A 1108 2.12 -14.75 -40.84
C ILE A 1108 3.52 -14.33 -41.25
N THR A 1109 4.36 -14.05 -40.25
CA THR A 1109 5.77 -13.70 -40.45
C THR A 1109 6.66 -14.52 -39.52
N SER A 1110 7.88 -14.86 -39.95
CA SER A 1110 8.92 -15.51 -39.13
C SER A 1110 9.59 -14.54 -38.15
N ALA A 1111 8.79 -13.66 -37.56
CA ALA A 1111 9.20 -12.75 -36.53
C ALA A 1111 8.23 -12.92 -35.36
N GLY A 1112 8.69 -13.59 -34.30
CA GLY A 1112 8.07 -13.40 -33.00
C GLY A 1112 8.31 -11.96 -32.57
N GLU A 1113 7.33 -11.35 -31.91
CA GLU A 1113 7.61 -10.14 -31.15
C GLU A 1113 8.67 -10.51 -30.11
N VAL A 1114 9.81 -9.80 -30.11
CA VAL A 1114 10.86 -10.01 -29.11
C VAL A 1114 10.21 -9.72 -27.77
N VAL A 1115 9.81 -10.80 -27.09
CA VAL A 1115 9.69 -10.77 -25.64
C VAL A 1115 11.06 -10.29 -25.21
N PRO A 1116 11.21 -9.11 -24.60
CA PRO A 1116 12.41 -8.91 -23.86
C PRO A 1116 12.40 -10.06 -22.89
N SER A 1117 13.35 -10.96 -23.07
CA SER A 1117 13.36 -12.19 -22.32
C SER A 1117 13.19 -11.76 -20.87
N LEU A 1118 12.06 -12.10 -20.26
CA LEU A 1118 12.11 -12.62 -18.92
C LEU A 1118 12.90 -13.92 -19.10
N ILE A 1119 14.22 -13.78 -19.30
CA ILE A 1119 15.10 -14.71 -18.66
C ILE A 1119 14.81 -14.39 -17.21
N THR A 1120 13.93 -15.17 -16.60
CA THR A 1120 14.24 -15.56 -15.26
C THR A 1120 15.53 -16.37 -15.42
N GLU A 1121 16.68 -15.68 -15.40
CA GLU A 1121 17.84 -16.33 -14.81
C GLU A 1121 17.44 -16.52 -13.36
N THR A 1122 16.85 -17.68 -13.08
CA THR A 1122 17.18 -18.29 -11.81
C THR A 1122 18.60 -18.73 -12.03
N PRO A 1123 19.61 -18.25 -11.28
CA PRO A 1123 20.77 -19.09 -11.10
C PRO A 1123 20.22 -20.44 -10.68
N GLY A 1124 20.39 -21.43 -11.55
CA GLY A 1124 20.33 -22.81 -11.12
C GLY A 1124 21.54 -23.04 -10.23
N THR A 1125 21.54 -22.48 -9.03
CA THR A 1125 21.94 -23.33 -7.92
C THR A 1125 20.88 -24.43 -7.96
N VAL A 1126 21.30 -25.68 -8.16
CA VAL A 1126 20.46 -26.76 -7.63
C VAL A 1126 20.44 -26.50 -6.13
N GLY A 1127 19.38 -25.83 -5.70
CA GLY A 1127 19.21 -25.34 -4.34
C GLY A 1127 17.74 -25.45 -4.02
N GLY A 1128 17.39 -26.40 -3.17
CA GLY A 1128 16.12 -26.38 -2.49
C GLY A 1128 16.21 -25.39 -1.33
N SER A 1129 15.25 -24.48 -1.19
CA SER A 1129 15.05 -23.81 0.08
C SER A 1129 14.36 -24.81 1.02
N VAL A 1130 15.02 -25.16 2.12
CA VAL A 1130 14.34 -25.84 3.22
C VAL A 1130 13.77 -24.72 4.08
N PRO A 1131 12.44 -24.52 4.15
CA PRO A 1131 11.87 -23.51 5.03
C PRO A 1131 12.25 -23.83 6.49
N ALA A 1132 12.41 -22.81 7.34
CA ALA A 1132 12.54 -22.99 8.78
C ALA A 1132 11.32 -23.77 9.28
N THR A 1133 11.51 -25.03 9.63
CA THR A 1133 10.46 -26.00 9.91
C THR A 1133 10.76 -26.61 11.26
N LEU A 1134 9.82 -26.52 12.19
CA LEU A 1134 9.75 -27.34 13.39
C LEU A 1134 8.37 -28.02 13.40
N GLY A 1135 8.34 -29.28 12.99
CA GLY A 1135 7.16 -30.13 12.97
C GLY A 1135 7.25 -31.19 14.06
N LEU A 1136 6.22 -31.26 14.89
CA LEU A 1136 6.03 -32.32 15.88
C LEU A 1136 4.62 -32.87 15.74
N SER A 1137 4.48 -34.15 15.44
CA SER A 1137 3.18 -34.85 15.51
C SER A 1137 3.29 -36.06 16.44
N LEU A 1138 2.21 -36.35 17.16
CA LEU A 1138 2.13 -37.51 18.04
C LEU A 1138 1.26 -38.59 17.38
N GLY A 1139 1.65 -39.84 17.54
CA GLY A 1139 0.88 -41.01 17.12
C GLY A 1139 -0.37 -41.20 17.98
N ALA A 1140 -1.03 -42.35 17.78
CA ALA A 1140 -2.23 -42.69 18.54
C ALA A 1140 -1.98 -42.59 20.06
N PRO A 1141 -2.94 -42.10 20.87
CA PRO A 1141 -2.78 -42.02 22.31
C PRO A 1141 -2.35 -43.35 22.93
N ALA A 1142 -1.28 -43.32 23.73
CA ALA A 1142 -0.79 -44.51 24.41
C ALA A 1142 -1.84 -45.02 25.41
N THR A 1143 -2.15 -46.32 25.34
CA THR A 1143 -3.14 -46.94 26.23
C THR A 1143 -2.45 -47.97 27.12
N PHE A 1144 -2.53 -47.78 28.43
CA PHE A 1144 -2.03 -48.77 29.39
C PHE A 1144 -2.89 -50.04 29.35
N PRO A 1145 -2.30 -51.22 29.61
CA PRO A 1145 -3.09 -52.40 29.91
C PRO A 1145 -3.96 -52.17 31.16
N THR A 1146 -4.99 -53.00 31.35
CA THR A 1146 -5.91 -52.88 32.48
C THR A 1146 -5.17 -52.85 33.81
N LEU A 1147 -5.29 -51.74 34.54
CA LEU A 1147 -4.76 -51.58 35.90
C LEU A 1147 -5.53 -52.52 36.83
N ARG A 1148 -4.83 -53.35 37.59
CA ARG A 1148 -5.43 -54.41 38.42
C ARG A 1148 -5.45 -53.98 39.89
N PRO A 1149 -6.62 -53.82 40.52
CA PRO A 1149 -6.70 -53.53 41.94
C PRO A 1149 -6.05 -54.65 42.76
N GLY A 1150 -5.32 -54.30 43.82
CA GLY A 1150 -4.72 -55.28 44.74
C GLY A 1150 -3.42 -55.95 44.25
N VAL A 1151 -2.91 -55.58 43.08
CA VAL A 1151 -1.68 -56.17 42.50
C VAL A 1151 -0.65 -55.07 42.28
N ALA A 1152 0.50 -55.17 42.95
CA ALA A 1152 1.62 -54.28 42.68
C ALA A 1152 2.20 -54.57 41.29
N ALA A 1153 2.17 -53.59 40.39
CA ALA A 1153 2.71 -53.72 39.04
C ALA A 1153 3.12 -52.36 38.46
N GLU A 1154 4.08 -52.38 37.55
CA GLU A 1154 4.41 -51.25 36.69
C GLU A 1154 3.81 -51.51 35.31
N TYR A 1155 2.99 -50.58 34.86
CA TYR A 1155 2.32 -50.62 33.58
C TYR A 1155 3.06 -49.74 32.60
N THR A 1156 3.30 -50.25 31.40
CA THR A 1156 3.97 -49.51 30.33
C THR A 1156 3.03 -49.32 29.14
N ALA A 1157 3.05 -48.15 28.54
CA ALA A 1157 2.38 -47.86 27.29
C ALA A 1157 3.32 -47.05 26.39
N THR A 1158 3.21 -47.20 25.08
CA THR A 1158 4.09 -46.51 24.13
C THR A 1158 3.28 -45.79 23.08
N THR A 1159 3.77 -44.63 22.65
CA THR A 1159 3.38 -44.00 21.39
C THR A 1159 4.63 -43.48 20.69
N THR A 1160 4.46 -42.82 19.55
CA THR A 1160 5.54 -42.29 18.73
C THR A 1160 5.35 -40.79 18.57
N ALA A 1161 6.43 -40.02 18.68
CA ALA A 1161 6.49 -38.63 18.27
C ALA A 1161 7.28 -38.53 16.97
N THR A 1162 6.68 -37.97 15.92
CA THR A 1162 7.36 -37.75 14.64
C THR A 1162 7.89 -36.32 14.60
N VAL A 1163 9.21 -36.18 14.47
CA VAL A 1163 9.93 -34.90 14.52
C VAL A 1163 10.51 -34.56 13.15
N THR A 1164 10.24 -33.34 12.68
CA THR A 1164 10.84 -32.75 11.48
C THR A 1164 11.43 -31.40 11.85
N SER A 1165 12.73 -31.21 11.68
CA SER A 1165 13.41 -29.93 11.92
C SER A 1165 14.39 -29.60 10.81
N SER A 1166 14.39 -28.36 10.32
CA SER A 1166 15.43 -27.85 9.43
C SER A 1166 16.51 -27.01 10.14
N ALA A 1167 16.40 -26.85 11.46
CA ALA A 1167 17.32 -26.04 12.26
C ALA A 1167 18.65 -26.76 12.56
N GLY A 1168 19.69 -25.98 12.88
CA GLY A 1168 21.02 -26.49 13.25
C GLY A 1168 21.05 -27.16 14.62
N ASP A 1169 20.09 -26.83 15.49
CA ASP A 1169 19.82 -27.50 16.75
C ASP A 1169 18.30 -27.68 16.95
N ALA A 1170 17.88 -28.79 17.53
CA ALA A 1170 16.51 -28.95 17.99
C ALA A 1170 16.46 -29.73 19.30
N THR A 1171 15.55 -29.37 20.21
CA THR A 1171 15.34 -30.06 21.49
C THR A 1171 13.86 -30.40 21.65
N LEU A 1172 13.56 -31.68 21.87
CA LEU A 1172 12.24 -32.19 22.24
C LEU A 1172 12.19 -32.39 23.75
N SER A 1173 11.32 -31.65 24.42
CA SER A 1173 11.09 -31.73 25.86
C SER A 1173 9.65 -32.13 26.18
N VAL A 1174 9.46 -32.75 27.34
CA VAL A 1174 8.15 -33.03 27.92
C VAL A 1174 7.94 -32.11 29.14
N GLY A 1175 6.78 -31.45 29.22
CA GLY A 1175 6.39 -30.72 30.42
C GLY A 1175 6.12 -31.67 31.60
N ASP A 1176 5.92 -31.14 32.81
CA ASP A 1176 5.60 -32.00 33.98
C ASP A 1176 4.34 -32.85 33.70
N PRO A 1177 4.47 -34.19 33.60
CA PRO A 1177 3.37 -35.05 33.23
C PRO A 1177 2.30 -35.14 34.33
N GLY A 1178 2.63 -34.84 35.59
CA GLY A 1178 1.69 -34.93 36.70
C GLY A 1178 1.24 -36.36 37.01
N ARG A 1179 -0.04 -36.54 37.36
CA ARG A 1179 -0.63 -37.83 37.79
C ARG A 1179 -1.83 -38.18 36.91
N LEU A 1180 -2.04 -39.48 36.66
CA LEU A 1180 -3.29 -39.95 36.04
C LEU A 1180 -4.46 -39.77 37.01
N THR A 1181 -5.60 -39.32 36.49
CA THR A 1181 -6.80 -39.03 37.30
C THR A 1181 -8.05 -39.69 36.73
N ASN A 1182 -8.92 -40.17 37.61
CA ASN A 1182 -10.29 -40.59 37.31
C ASN A 1182 -11.24 -39.66 38.08
N GLY A 1183 -11.72 -38.61 37.39
CA GLY A 1183 -12.42 -37.48 38.01
C GLY A 1183 -11.51 -36.75 39.00
N ALA A 1184 -12.00 -36.49 40.22
CA ALA A 1184 -11.20 -35.87 41.28
C ALA A 1184 -10.16 -36.82 41.94
N PHE A 1185 -10.14 -38.11 41.57
CA PHE A 1185 -9.28 -39.11 42.20
C PHE A 1185 -7.98 -39.27 41.42
N SER A 1186 -6.82 -39.08 42.08
CA SER A 1186 -5.49 -39.14 41.46
C SER A 1186 -4.70 -40.34 41.96
N LEU A 1187 -3.89 -40.95 41.08
CA LEU A 1187 -2.98 -42.05 41.46
C LEU A 1187 -1.81 -41.54 42.33
N ARG A 1188 -1.30 -42.43 43.20
CA ARG A 1188 -0.26 -42.18 44.21
C ARG A 1188 1.13 -41.99 43.63
N ASP A 1189 1.43 -42.58 42.48
CA ASP A 1189 2.68 -42.32 41.76
C ASP A 1189 2.44 -41.45 40.52
N PRO A 1190 3.33 -40.49 40.21
CA PRO A 1190 3.23 -39.68 39.01
C PRO A 1190 3.41 -40.52 37.74
N LEU A 1191 2.87 -40.01 36.63
CA LEU A 1191 3.05 -40.61 35.32
C LEU A 1191 4.49 -40.41 34.88
N GLY A 1192 5.24 -41.49 34.67
CA GLY A 1192 6.57 -41.41 34.08
C GLY A 1192 6.49 -41.25 32.57
N VAL A 1193 7.31 -40.37 32.00
CA VAL A 1193 7.46 -40.20 30.54
C VAL A 1193 8.93 -40.20 30.19
N SER A 1194 9.32 -41.09 29.28
CA SER A 1194 10.67 -41.17 28.75
C SER A 1194 10.66 -41.02 27.24
N LEU A 1195 11.52 -40.14 26.74
CA LEU A 1195 11.76 -39.93 25.31
C LEU A 1195 13.01 -40.69 24.90
N ALA A 1196 12.94 -41.51 23.86
CA ALA A 1196 14.10 -42.25 23.35
C ALA A 1196 15.20 -41.34 22.79
N LYS A 1197 14.86 -40.09 22.45
CA LYS A 1197 15.77 -39.04 21.99
C LYS A 1197 15.19 -37.67 22.31
N THR A 1198 16.03 -36.74 22.75
CA THR A 1198 15.59 -35.40 23.19
C THR A 1198 16.29 -34.26 22.45
N ALA A 1199 17.35 -34.52 21.69
CA ALA A 1199 18.10 -33.46 21.01
C ALA A 1199 18.64 -33.90 19.65
N TRP A 1200 18.79 -32.91 18.77
CA TRP A 1200 19.39 -33.02 17.45
C TRP A 1200 20.40 -31.88 17.27
N SER A 1201 21.59 -32.21 16.79
CA SER A 1201 22.66 -31.26 16.47
C SER A 1201 22.71 -30.92 14.98
N GLY A 1202 21.58 -31.07 14.28
CA GLY A 1202 21.39 -30.80 12.86
C GLY A 1202 19.98 -31.19 12.39
N PRO A 1203 19.63 -30.91 11.12
CA PRO A 1203 18.30 -31.16 10.58
C PRO A 1203 17.88 -32.64 10.68
N THR A 1204 16.58 -32.89 10.91
CA THR A 1204 15.96 -34.23 10.89
C THR A 1204 14.63 -34.20 10.14
N SER A 1205 14.25 -35.31 9.51
CA SER A 1205 13.04 -35.39 8.68
C SER A 1205 12.19 -36.59 9.05
N ASN A 1206 10.99 -36.33 9.60
CA ASN A 1206 10.01 -37.31 10.02
C ASN A 1206 10.59 -38.42 10.93
N GLU A 1207 11.55 -38.08 11.79
CA GLU A 1207 12.18 -39.05 12.68
C GLU A 1207 11.20 -39.45 13.78
N ALA A 1208 10.94 -40.75 13.85
CA ALA A 1208 10.09 -41.35 14.86
C ALA A 1208 10.86 -41.53 16.18
N VAL A 1209 10.45 -40.78 17.20
CA VAL A 1209 10.94 -40.88 18.57
C VAL A 1209 9.94 -41.69 19.40
N ALA A 1210 10.38 -42.82 19.94
CA ALA A 1210 9.54 -43.60 20.85
C ALA A 1210 9.33 -42.83 22.16
N VAL A 1211 8.06 -42.70 22.55
CA VAL A 1211 7.64 -42.12 23.83
C VAL A 1211 7.09 -43.25 24.69
N THR A 1212 7.76 -43.52 25.80
CA THR A 1212 7.34 -44.56 26.75
C THR A 1212 6.72 -43.91 27.98
N PHE A 1213 5.51 -44.32 28.30
CA PHE A 1213 4.80 -43.96 29.51
C PHE A 1213 4.87 -45.11 30.50
N THR A 1214 5.11 -44.80 31.77
CA THR A 1214 5.14 -45.78 32.86
C THR A 1214 4.24 -45.33 34.00
N GLN A 1215 3.33 -46.20 34.45
CA GLN A 1215 2.52 -45.97 35.63
C GLN A 1215 2.71 -47.12 36.61
N ARG A 1216 3.23 -46.81 37.79
CA ARG A 1216 3.32 -47.76 38.90
C ARG A 1216 2.03 -47.74 39.71
N ILE A 1217 1.56 -48.92 40.11
CA ILE A 1217 0.44 -49.13 41.04
C ILE A 1217 0.94 -50.00 42.19
N ALA A 1218 0.74 -49.56 43.43
CA ALA A 1218 1.08 -50.36 44.60
C ALA A 1218 -0.01 -51.40 44.94
N ALA A 1219 0.34 -52.49 45.64
CA ALA A 1219 -0.62 -53.55 46.00
C ALA A 1219 -1.76 -53.03 46.90
N ASP A 1220 -1.51 -51.99 47.68
CA ASP A 1220 -2.47 -51.33 48.56
C ASP A 1220 -3.13 -50.09 47.93
N GLU A 1221 -2.83 -49.78 46.65
CA GLU A 1221 -3.34 -48.57 46.02
C GLU A 1221 -4.82 -48.73 45.58
N PRO A 1222 -5.74 -47.91 46.12
CA PRO A 1222 -7.13 -47.99 45.75
C PRO A 1222 -7.37 -47.48 44.31
N LEU A 1223 -7.96 -48.33 43.47
CA LEU A 1223 -8.36 -47.98 42.10
C LEU A 1223 -9.88 -47.84 42.00
N ARG A 1224 -10.36 -46.76 41.36
CA ARG A 1224 -11.77 -46.57 41.01
C ARG A 1224 -12.08 -47.19 39.66
N THR A 1225 -13.23 -47.83 39.53
CA THR A 1225 -13.75 -48.26 38.23
C THR A 1225 -13.88 -47.05 37.30
N GLY A 1226 -13.38 -47.16 36.08
CA GLY A 1226 -13.41 -46.11 35.06
C GLY A 1226 -12.03 -45.77 34.49
N THR A 1227 -11.98 -44.77 33.62
CA THR A 1227 -10.76 -44.39 32.90
C THR A 1227 -9.93 -43.40 33.70
N TYR A 1228 -8.64 -43.70 33.83
CA TYR A 1228 -7.64 -42.77 34.34
C TYR A 1228 -6.91 -42.12 33.16
N SER A 1229 -6.90 -40.79 33.07
CA SER A 1229 -6.27 -40.06 31.96
C SER A 1229 -5.56 -38.80 32.43
N ARG A 1230 -4.64 -38.30 31.59
CA ARG A 1230 -3.89 -37.06 31.77
C ARG A 1230 -3.41 -36.56 30.41
N ALA A 1231 -3.53 -35.25 30.16
CA ALA A 1231 -2.91 -34.61 29.01
C ALA A 1231 -1.45 -34.27 29.33
N VAL A 1232 -0.54 -34.59 28.41
CA VAL A 1232 0.90 -34.32 28.53
C VAL A 1232 1.33 -33.47 27.33
N THR A 1233 2.05 -32.37 27.60
CA THR A 1233 2.52 -31.45 26.56
C THR A 1233 3.96 -31.77 26.18
N PHE A 1234 4.21 -31.87 24.87
CA PHE A 1234 5.53 -32.03 24.28
C PHE A 1234 5.88 -30.77 23.48
N THR A 1235 7.13 -30.31 23.57
CA THR A 1235 7.59 -29.08 22.93
C THR A 1235 8.85 -29.39 22.14
N LEU A 1236 8.86 -29.00 20.86
CA LEU A 1236 10.05 -28.99 20.01
C LEU A 1236 10.51 -27.54 19.86
N SER A 1237 11.79 -27.26 20.11
CA SER A 1237 12.36 -25.91 20.10
C SER A 1237 13.77 -25.88 19.51
N THR A 1238 14.22 -24.70 19.07
CA THR A 1238 15.57 -24.44 18.52
C THR A 1238 16.07 -23.09 19.04
N THR A 1239 17.39 -22.92 19.19
CA THR A 1239 17.99 -21.62 19.51
C THR A 1239 18.71 -20.98 18.31
N ALA A 1240 18.88 -21.73 17.22
CA ALA A 1240 19.43 -21.28 15.94
C ALA A 1240 18.46 -21.63 14.78
N PRO A 1241 17.34 -20.89 14.64
CA PRO A 1241 16.26 -21.17 13.69
C PRO A 1241 16.61 -20.92 12.22
#